data_AF-A0A7C5V3C7-F1
#
_entry.id   AF-A0A7C5V3C7-F1
#
_cell.length_a   1.000
_cell.length_b   1.000
_cell.length_c   1.000
_cell.angle_alpha   90.00
_cell.angle_beta   90.00
_cell.angle_gamma   90.00
#
_symmetry.space_group_name_H-M   'P 1'
#
loop_
_entity.id
_entity.type
_entity.pdbx_description
1 polymer ?
#
loop_
_entity_poly.entity_id
_entity_poly.type
_entity_poly.pdbx_seq_one_letter_code
_entity_poly.pdbx_strand_id
1 'polypeptide(L)'
;MTIGQNGAACALALEINRNGEVRKKLSPLDREHELTNTLLQGLYPGIRVATVDVPQEELSSFERATVEQALARLEWEQQKFALIGASGSAKNGKFYAVESRYEREIAARFGSWPEAAMTYFGILVSDCIVRIEKSDCRVLVVEDHDLGTNDCRGWISESLFCEVQAAHKASLLKRETERLRRIHANLPEIEITRSAERTARRHMIPPQAFYQFRLAFERTQAKGSFKVMPDAVAQILDADIILPASSVKPEYKGKPALTRWLTGSACIFRGPVVLGIREVSRNLEFRASYTLVEHAPADSIELEIKPCALGEIEKVRAAFEGRNFEALFELLGTSETQAVIGEEDDQSLDAEHTGIEHTIVEAVLKADPSGTMLKHPWIHSQLDRLLARWTYKVSTAGGVRLPAFALADDGFLIAHNGRVISGSDWIPPDHALVNLASNRMLSVRYPIRTKEDLLPITRLTVEEMLSLLMEHLSKASTTMTPNKALDQIVEAQLRLRGTFTMHSATARRNGGDYDFDYICVVESEKFPRWVDDRFNYQERLSNQKQKLSKKRSPWWNLPQVAVMAAKGNSIGSITDLKTSAMAAGRSDLAEALAFELQAALDQLKHGTEPDQERIAAIRKEVGAAAPWLKSKLARRIDELPLHFDGLPPSDVIGALYNSVRKEIHSFLSKDETLPLASFGGLVAGGEFTEGMFQEVTKLNRIYARMLGRVRKKHEAYLEAAKEAEAEFERVKENARKRKESLFRLKQARAALRLYEREKSREEMKCVISLVRKWAEKKTENRRGWLQALHSKVCQGQGVGSIVFYAFPQELVDGIVERTGGRPILVRVPDLAEGEVEIGQDGEVVLVSRFGGPDGGSHERRHLYFHI
;
A
#
# COMPACT_ATOMS: atom_id res chain seq x y z
N MET A 1 23.10 -11.41 29.38
CA MET A 1 22.48 -11.82 28.11
C MET A 1 23.12 -11.00 27.00
N THR A 2 24.17 -11.53 26.39
CA THR A 2 25.02 -10.83 25.42
C THR A 2 24.62 -11.24 24.00
N ILE A 3 24.19 -10.22 23.26
CA ILE A 3 24.09 -9.97 21.81
C ILE A 3 24.35 -11.16 20.86
N GLY A 4 23.30 -11.58 20.14
CA GLY A 4 23.39 -12.26 18.86
C GLY A 4 22.92 -11.33 17.73
N GLN A 5 23.74 -11.17 16.69
CA GLN A 5 23.56 -10.23 15.56
C GLN A 5 22.53 -10.68 14.49
N ASN A 6 21.82 -11.81 14.66
CA ASN A 6 20.92 -12.35 13.61
C ASN A 6 19.44 -12.46 14.01
N GLY A 7 18.99 -11.81 15.09
CA GLY A 7 17.57 -11.82 15.45
C GLY A 7 16.79 -10.73 14.72
N ALA A 8 15.79 -11.10 13.91
CA ALA A 8 14.77 -10.15 13.45
C ALA A 8 14.21 -9.35 14.64
N ALA A 9 13.94 -8.05 14.44
CA ALA A 9 13.32 -7.20 15.45
C ALA A 9 11.83 -7.57 15.57
N CYS A 10 11.50 -8.63 16.31
CA CYS A 10 10.12 -9.04 16.52
C CYS A 10 9.33 -7.87 17.14
N ALA A 11 8.38 -7.30 16.40
CA ALA A 11 7.52 -6.25 16.90
C ALA A 11 6.41 -6.85 17.77
N LEU A 12 6.27 -6.36 19.00
CA LEU A 12 5.18 -6.70 19.90
C LEU A 12 3.94 -5.87 19.54
N ALA A 13 2.83 -6.47 19.12
CA ALA A 13 1.60 -5.69 18.94
C ALA A 13 0.81 -5.55 20.24
N LEU A 14 0.59 -4.31 20.63
CA LEU A 14 -0.20 -3.88 21.77
C LEU A 14 -1.41 -3.08 21.29
N GLU A 15 -2.49 -3.12 22.05
CA GLU A 15 -3.61 -2.20 21.91
C GLU A 15 -3.92 -1.56 23.27
N ILE A 16 -4.31 -0.29 23.25
CA ILE A 16 -4.81 0.46 24.39
C ILE A 16 -6.29 0.69 24.16
N ASN A 17 -7.13 0.32 25.12
CA ASN A 17 -8.56 0.62 25.05
C ASN A 17 -8.88 2.00 25.63
N ARG A 18 -10.13 2.45 25.51
CA ARG A 18 -10.59 3.76 26.03
C ARG A 18 -10.43 3.95 27.54
N ASN A 19 -10.25 2.85 28.29
CA ASN A 19 -10.02 2.88 29.73
C ASN A 19 -8.50 2.92 30.06
N GLY A 20 -7.63 3.01 29.05
CA GLY A 20 -6.18 3.00 29.24
C GLY A 20 -5.58 1.62 29.53
N GLU A 21 -6.38 0.54 29.42
CA GLU A 21 -5.86 -0.80 29.64
C GLU A 21 -5.04 -1.24 28.42
N VAL A 22 -3.78 -1.61 28.67
CA VAL A 22 -2.88 -2.17 27.66
C VAL A 22 -3.14 -3.67 27.54
N ARG A 23 -3.34 -4.15 26.31
CA ARG A 23 -3.55 -5.57 26.00
C ARG A 23 -2.66 -5.98 24.85
N LYS A 24 -2.17 -7.22 24.87
CA LYS A 24 -1.50 -7.81 23.70
C LYS A 24 -2.52 -8.10 22.62
N LYS A 25 -2.24 -7.62 21.42
CA LYS A 25 -3.02 -7.90 20.23
C LYS A 25 -2.52 -9.19 19.57
N LEU A 26 -3.44 -9.95 19.01
CA LEU A 26 -3.08 -11.01 18.07
C LEU A 26 -2.44 -10.38 16.83
N SER A 27 -1.13 -10.54 16.68
CA SER A 27 -0.39 -10.04 15.51
C SER A 27 -0.44 -11.08 14.40
N PRO A 28 -0.72 -10.72 13.14
CA PRO A 28 -0.56 -11.67 12.04
C PRO A 28 0.86 -12.27 12.05
N LEU A 29 0.99 -13.56 11.77
CA LEU A 29 2.28 -14.24 11.64
C LEU A 29 2.85 -14.06 10.22
N ASP A 30 2.70 -12.87 9.64
CA ASP A 30 3.27 -12.51 8.34
C ASP A 30 4.53 -11.63 8.52
N ARG A 31 5.43 -11.68 7.54
CA ARG A 31 6.73 -11.00 7.62
C ARG A 31 6.63 -9.48 7.72
N GLU A 32 5.54 -8.89 7.22
CA GLU A 32 5.30 -7.43 7.22
C GLU A 32 5.36 -6.81 8.63
N HIS A 33 5.17 -7.62 9.69
CA HIS A 33 5.21 -7.15 11.08
C HIS A 33 6.55 -7.42 11.79
N GLU A 34 7.53 -8.06 11.14
CA GLU A 34 8.83 -8.38 11.75
C GLU A 34 9.86 -7.24 11.65
N LEU A 35 9.49 -6.10 11.02
CA LEU A 35 10.37 -4.96 10.74
C LEU A 35 11.74 -5.37 10.16
N THR A 36 11.75 -6.47 9.42
CA THR A 36 12.92 -6.99 8.72
C THR A 36 13.22 -6.13 7.50
N ASN A 37 14.49 -6.03 7.11
CA ASN A 37 14.94 -5.22 5.97
C ASN A 37 14.60 -3.71 6.07
N THR A 38 14.37 -3.21 7.29
CA THR A 38 14.14 -1.80 7.57
C THR A 38 15.45 -1.08 7.91
N LEU A 39 15.45 0.26 7.80
CA LEU A 39 16.56 1.09 8.27
C LEU A 39 16.72 1.02 9.78
N LEU A 40 15.61 0.91 10.52
CA LEU A 40 15.63 0.77 11.98
C LEU A 40 16.43 -0.46 12.40
N GLN A 41 16.21 -1.60 11.73
CA GLN A 41 16.96 -2.83 12.00
C GLN A 41 18.46 -2.66 11.70
N GLY A 42 18.82 -1.98 10.60
CA GLY A 42 20.22 -1.74 10.24
C GLY A 42 20.94 -0.80 11.22
N LEU A 43 20.24 0.24 11.71
CA LEU A 43 20.79 1.18 12.68
C LEU A 43 20.86 0.61 14.10
N TYR A 44 19.87 -0.20 14.49
CA TYR A 44 19.69 -0.70 15.85
C TYR A 44 19.50 -2.22 15.84
N PRO A 45 20.55 -3.02 15.55
CA PRO A 45 20.44 -4.47 15.55
C PRO A 45 19.93 -5.01 16.89
N GLY A 46 18.87 -5.82 16.85
CA GLY A 46 18.28 -6.42 18.05
C GLY A 46 17.36 -5.50 18.87
N ILE A 47 17.01 -4.31 18.37
CA ILE A 47 16.02 -3.45 19.01
C ILE A 47 14.68 -4.17 19.17
N ARG A 48 14.05 -4.05 20.35
CA ARG A 48 12.66 -4.49 20.53
C ARG A 48 11.73 -3.32 20.27
N VAL A 49 10.76 -3.55 19.40
CA VAL A 49 9.76 -2.58 18.99
C VAL A 49 8.40 -3.09 19.44
N ALA A 50 7.51 -2.19 19.83
CA ALA A 50 6.09 -2.47 20.00
C ALA A 50 5.29 -1.60 19.03
N THR A 51 4.37 -2.20 18.29
CA THR A 51 3.31 -1.46 17.59
C THR A 51 2.16 -1.27 18.58
N VAL A 52 1.64 -0.06 18.68
CA VAL A 52 0.62 0.30 19.66
C VAL A 52 -0.58 0.89 18.96
N ASP A 53 -1.69 0.18 19.00
CA ASP A 53 -2.99 0.65 18.50
C ASP A 53 -3.72 1.38 19.63
N VAL A 54 -4.19 2.58 19.38
CA VAL A 54 -5.07 3.32 20.30
C VAL A 54 -6.50 3.35 19.75
N PRO A 55 -7.52 3.66 20.58
CA PRO A 55 -8.91 3.72 20.11
C PRO A 55 -9.03 4.70 18.95
N GLN A 56 -9.86 4.43 17.93
CA GLN A 56 -10.06 5.38 16.82
C GLN A 56 -11.35 6.19 16.96
N GLU A 57 -12.29 5.72 17.76
CA GLU A 57 -13.54 6.40 18.09
C GLU A 57 -13.32 7.74 18.82
N GLU A 58 -14.36 8.57 18.83
CA GLU A 58 -14.37 9.83 19.58
C GLU A 58 -14.21 9.54 21.09
N LEU A 59 -13.25 10.21 21.72
CA LEU A 59 -12.94 10.07 23.15
C LEU A 59 -13.34 11.34 23.89
N SER A 60 -13.97 11.17 25.04
CA SER A 60 -14.17 12.25 26.01
C SER A 60 -12.82 12.76 26.53
N SER A 61 -12.81 13.96 27.12
CA SER A 61 -11.57 14.52 27.70
C SER A 61 -10.92 13.60 28.75
N PHE A 62 -11.74 12.87 29.53
CA PHE A 62 -11.26 11.92 30.52
C PHE A 62 -10.68 10.65 29.88
N GLU A 63 -11.38 10.03 28.93
CA GLU A 63 -10.88 8.85 28.19
C GLU A 63 -9.58 9.20 27.44
N ARG A 64 -9.53 10.39 26.85
CA ARG A 64 -8.33 10.90 26.17
C ARG A 64 -7.14 10.99 27.12
N ALA A 65 -7.28 11.67 28.25
CA ALA A 65 -6.21 11.79 29.24
C ALA A 65 -5.76 10.42 29.76
N THR A 66 -6.71 9.49 29.92
CA THR A 66 -6.44 8.11 30.34
C THR A 66 -5.58 7.36 29.31
N VAL A 67 -5.93 7.45 28.02
CA VAL A 67 -5.15 6.85 26.93
C VAL A 67 -3.76 7.48 26.80
N GLU A 68 -3.66 8.80 26.91
CA GLU A 68 -2.38 9.53 26.90
C GLU A 68 -1.46 9.08 28.04
N GLN A 69 -2.02 8.91 29.24
CA GLN A 69 -1.27 8.41 30.40
C GLN A 69 -0.79 6.97 30.19
N ALA A 70 -1.61 6.11 29.59
CA ALA A 70 -1.23 4.73 29.26
C ALA A 70 -0.09 4.69 28.23
N LEU A 71 -0.12 5.54 27.20
CA LEU A 71 0.98 5.69 26.24
C LEU A 71 2.26 6.20 26.90
N ALA A 72 2.16 7.13 27.85
CA ALA A 72 3.31 7.69 28.55
C ALA A 72 3.98 6.69 29.52
N ARG A 73 3.21 5.70 30.01
CA ARG A 73 3.66 4.67 30.96
C ARG A 73 3.53 3.27 30.36
N LEU A 74 3.84 3.13 29.08
CA LEU A 74 3.66 1.88 28.37
C LEU A 74 4.60 0.80 28.93
N GLU A 75 4.00 -0.19 29.56
CA GLU A 75 4.69 -1.33 30.15
C GLU A 75 3.95 -2.61 29.79
N TRP A 76 4.69 -3.63 29.37
CA TRP A 76 4.16 -4.96 29.08
C TRP A 76 5.13 -6.01 29.60
N GLU A 77 4.65 -6.98 30.40
CA GLU A 77 5.47 -8.06 30.97
C GLU A 77 6.76 -7.53 31.64
N GLN A 78 6.64 -6.47 32.47
CA GLN A 78 7.75 -5.80 33.17
C GLN A 78 8.78 -5.10 32.25
N GLN A 79 8.57 -5.11 30.93
CA GLN A 79 9.37 -4.37 29.98
C GLN A 79 8.75 -3.00 29.73
N LYS A 80 9.53 -1.95 29.97
CA LYS A 80 9.13 -0.57 29.67
C LYS A 80 9.42 -0.22 28.21
N PHE A 81 8.43 0.42 27.60
CA PHE A 81 8.50 0.94 26.23
C PHE A 81 8.28 2.45 26.24
N ALA A 82 9.04 3.16 25.42
CA ALA A 82 8.86 4.58 25.16
C ALA A 82 8.29 4.76 23.75
N LEU A 83 7.22 5.55 23.64
CA LEU A 83 6.68 5.98 22.36
C LEU A 83 7.75 6.77 21.59
N ILE A 84 7.90 6.53 20.29
CA ILE A 84 8.93 7.19 19.47
C ILE A 84 8.43 7.78 18.16
N GLY A 85 7.26 7.38 17.65
CA GLY A 85 6.76 7.94 16.40
C GLY A 85 5.67 7.09 15.74
N ALA A 86 5.40 7.39 14.47
CA ALA A 86 4.40 6.70 13.67
C ALA A 86 4.83 6.57 12.20
N SER A 87 4.08 5.78 11.44
CA SER A 87 4.14 5.76 9.98
C SER A 87 2.86 6.39 9.39
N GLY A 88 2.59 6.22 8.10
CA GLY A 88 1.33 6.66 7.48
C GLY A 88 0.07 6.03 8.12
N SER A 89 0.22 5.00 8.96
CA SER A 89 -0.87 4.42 9.77
C SER A 89 -1.23 5.22 11.03
N ALA A 90 -0.54 6.33 11.33
CA ALA A 90 -0.88 7.19 12.47
C ALA A 90 -2.35 7.65 12.45
N LYS A 91 -2.87 7.93 11.25
CA LYS A 91 -4.28 8.28 11.00
C LYS A 91 -5.26 7.19 11.46
N ASN A 92 -4.80 5.94 11.51
CA ASN A 92 -5.53 4.77 11.99
C ASN A 92 -5.18 4.46 13.46
N GLY A 93 -4.60 5.41 14.20
CA GLY A 93 -4.26 5.24 15.61
C GLY A 93 -3.15 4.23 15.87
N LYS A 94 -2.27 3.96 14.91
CA LYS A 94 -1.16 3.00 15.05
C LYS A 94 0.18 3.70 15.21
N PHE A 95 0.89 3.39 16.28
CA PHE A 95 2.15 4.03 16.68
C PHE A 95 3.25 3.01 16.96
N TYR A 96 4.49 3.49 17.09
CA TYR A 96 5.64 2.68 17.45
C TYR A 96 6.25 3.13 18.77
N ALA A 97 6.55 2.15 19.61
CA ALA A 97 7.30 2.30 20.84
C ALA A 97 8.51 1.36 20.83
N VAL A 98 9.57 1.69 21.57
CA VAL A 98 10.79 0.88 21.68
C VAL A 98 11.23 0.79 23.14
N GLU A 99 12.16 -0.10 23.44
CA GLU A 99 12.78 -0.13 24.78
C GLU A 99 13.29 1.26 25.17
N SER A 100 12.95 1.71 26.39
CA SER A 100 13.20 3.10 26.83
C SER A 100 14.66 3.55 26.74
N ARG A 101 15.63 2.60 26.73
CA ARG A 101 17.06 2.92 26.54
C ARG A 101 17.39 3.56 25.18
N TYR A 102 16.60 3.28 24.13
CA TYR A 102 16.82 3.82 22.78
C TYR A 102 16.07 5.14 22.53
N GLU A 103 15.19 5.57 23.46
CA GLU A 103 14.33 6.73 23.27
C GLU A 103 15.12 7.99 22.91
N ARG A 104 16.13 8.34 23.72
CA ARG A 104 16.90 9.59 23.53
C ARG A 104 17.66 9.61 22.21
N GLU A 105 18.21 8.46 21.82
CA GLU A 105 19.01 8.35 20.61
C GLU A 105 18.13 8.50 19.36
N ILE A 106 16.98 7.83 19.34
CA ILE A 106 16.01 7.93 18.25
C ILE A 106 15.38 9.32 18.23
N ALA A 107 15.01 9.88 19.38
CA ALA A 107 14.46 11.23 19.49
C ALA A 107 15.41 12.28 18.87
N ALA A 108 16.71 12.17 19.15
CA ALA A 108 17.71 13.09 18.59
C ALA A 108 17.72 13.10 17.06
N ARG A 109 17.43 11.96 16.41
CA ARG A 109 17.31 11.89 14.94
C ARG A 109 16.17 12.71 14.36
N PHE A 110 15.15 13.00 15.16
CA PHE A 110 14.03 13.87 14.77
C PHE A 110 14.16 15.26 15.37
N GLY A 111 15.34 15.65 15.87
CA GLY A 111 15.56 16.92 16.56
C GLY A 111 14.80 17.02 17.89
N SER A 112 14.47 15.89 18.51
CA SER A 112 13.64 15.78 19.72
C SER A 112 12.26 16.43 19.57
N TRP A 113 11.72 16.37 18.35
CA TRP A 113 10.48 17.02 17.96
C TRP A 113 9.38 15.97 17.65
N PRO A 114 8.30 15.90 18.47
CA PRO A 114 7.21 14.94 18.29
C PRO A 114 6.54 14.93 16.93
N GLU A 115 6.15 16.09 16.38
CA GLU A 115 5.43 16.14 15.11
C GLU A 115 6.32 15.66 13.94
N ALA A 116 7.64 15.91 14.00
CA ALA A 116 8.59 15.33 13.05
C ALA A 116 8.69 13.80 13.19
N ALA A 117 8.77 13.28 14.40
CA ALA A 117 8.82 11.84 14.62
C ALA A 117 7.51 11.15 14.18
N MET A 118 6.35 11.74 14.46
CA MET A 118 5.06 11.21 14.00
C MET A 118 4.91 11.23 12.47
N THR A 119 5.53 12.20 11.79
CA THR A 119 5.48 12.33 10.33
C THR A 119 6.52 11.46 9.62
N TYR A 120 7.73 11.39 10.16
CA TYR A 120 8.90 10.88 9.43
C TYR A 120 9.48 9.58 10.01
N PHE A 121 9.01 9.08 11.15
CA PHE A 121 9.50 7.80 11.68
C PHE A 121 9.22 6.63 10.73
N GLY A 122 8.18 6.75 9.89
CA GLY A 122 7.93 5.86 8.76
C GLY A 122 9.14 5.64 7.84
N ILE A 123 10.11 6.56 7.75
CA ILE A 123 11.35 6.38 6.99
C ILE A 123 12.18 5.22 7.54
N LEU A 124 12.21 5.05 8.87
CA LEU A 124 13.02 4.04 9.54
C LEU A 124 12.36 2.66 9.52
N VAL A 125 11.03 2.59 9.57
CA VAL A 125 10.25 1.34 9.68
C VAL A 125 9.64 0.83 8.38
N SER A 126 9.81 1.56 7.27
CA SER A 126 9.35 1.08 5.96
C SER A 126 10.18 -0.12 5.53
N ASP A 127 9.50 -1.22 5.19
CA ASP A 127 10.13 -2.38 4.56
C ASP A 127 10.73 -2.00 3.21
N CYS A 128 11.97 -2.42 2.95
CA CYS A 128 12.68 -2.15 1.70
C CYS A 128 12.72 -3.40 0.83
N ILE A 129 12.80 -3.25 -0.49
CA ILE A 129 13.09 -4.35 -1.42
C ILE A 129 14.49 -4.91 -1.11
N VAL A 130 15.44 -3.99 -0.88
CA VAL A 130 16.83 -4.28 -0.51
C VAL A 130 17.35 -3.19 0.42
N ARG A 131 18.17 -3.58 1.40
CA ARG A 131 18.93 -2.69 2.28
C ARG A 131 20.41 -3.07 2.25
N ILE A 132 21.28 -2.08 2.20
CA ILE A 132 22.72 -2.23 2.40
C ILE A 132 23.22 -1.32 3.53
N GLU A 133 24.33 -1.73 4.14
CA GLU A 133 25.05 -0.95 5.14
C GLU A 133 26.45 -0.70 4.59
N LYS A 134 26.86 0.58 4.54
CA LYS A 134 28.18 0.98 4.05
C LYS A 134 28.88 1.76 5.15
N SER A 135 30.08 1.32 5.56
CA SER A 135 30.83 1.92 6.66
C SER A 135 31.48 3.26 6.31
N ASP A 136 31.81 3.47 5.03
CA ASP A 136 32.37 4.71 4.50
C ASP A 136 31.65 5.05 3.18
N CYS A 137 30.80 6.08 3.24
CA CYS A 137 30.06 6.61 2.11
C CYS A 137 30.09 8.14 2.17
N ARG A 138 30.25 8.78 1.01
CA ARG A 138 30.29 10.23 0.85
C ARG A 138 28.93 10.72 0.40
N VAL A 139 28.26 11.49 1.24
CA VAL A 139 26.94 12.08 0.96
C VAL A 139 27.10 13.59 0.84
N LEU A 140 26.72 14.14 -0.31
CA LEU A 140 26.68 15.57 -0.59
C LEU A 140 25.23 16.06 -0.51
N VAL A 141 24.94 16.98 0.40
CA VAL A 141 23.64 17.64 0.52
C VAL A 141 23.72 19.02 -0.12
N VAL A 142 22.84 19.31 -1.07
CA VAL A 142 22.79 20.57 -1.84
C VAL A 142 21.42 21.24 -1.72
N GLU A 143 21.31 22.50 -2.13
CA GLU A 143 19.99 23.13 -2.27
C GLU A 143 19.19 22.47 -3.40
N ASP A 144 17.87 22.60 -3.37
CA ASP A 144 17.04 22.11 -4.48
C ASP A 144 17.45 22.81 -5.79
N HIS A 145 17.42 22.09 -6.92
CA HIS A 145 17.89 22.53 -8.25
C HIS A 145 19.41 22.52 -8.48
N ASP A 146 20.23 22.48 -7.43
CA ASP A 146 21.69 22.40 -7.58
C ASP A 146 22.14 21.01 -8.03
N LEU A 147 23.21 20.95 -8.85
CA LEU A 147 23.73 19.72 -9.46
C LEU A 147 22.64 18.91 -10.18
N GLY A 148 21.70 19.66 -10.75
CA GLY A 148 20.51 19.12 -11.37
C GLY A 148 19.79 18.20 -10.40
N THR A 149 19.54 18.61 -9.15
CA THR A 149 18.63 17.99 -8.16
C THR A 149 17.24 18.65 -8.21
N ASN A 150 16.22 18.11 -7.54
CA ASN A 150 14.89 18.74 -7.48
C ASN A 150 14.19 18.37 -6.16
N ASP A 151 12.97 18.86 -5.91
CA ASP A 151 12.24 18.60 -4.64
C ASP A 151 12.13 17.09 -4.36
N CYS A 152 12.92 16.61 -3.39
CA CYS A 152 13.06 15.22 -2.98
C CYS A 152 13.69 14.26 -4.02
N ARG A 153 14.33 14.75 -5.10
CA ARG A 153 15.02 13.93 -6.11
C ARG A 153 16.53 14.16 -6.13
N GLY A 154 17.29 13.11 -5.87
CA GLY A 154 18.75 13.10 -5.81
C GLY A 154 19.44 12.14 -6.79
N TRP A 155 20.73 11.88 -6.54
CA TRP A 155 21.60 11.02 -7.33
C TRP A 155 22.26 9.93 -6.48
N ILE A 156 22.48 8.76 -7.09
CA ILE A 156 23.34 7.69 -6.58
C ILE A 156 24.39 7.33 -7.63
N SER A 157 25.64 7.11 -7.22
CA SER A 157 26.70 6.66 -8.12
C SER A 157 26.40 5.27 -8.69
N GLU A 158 26.85 5.03 -9.92
CA GLU A 158 26.72 3.74 -10.61
C GLU A 158 27.37 2.62 -9.80
N SER A 159 28.60 2.83 -9.31
CA SER A 159 29.31 1.86 -8.47
C SER A 159 28.50 1.47 -7.22
N LEU A 160 27.97 2.44 -6.47
CA LEU A 160 27.18 2.14 -5.27
C LEU A 160 25.84 1.47 -5.63
N PHE A 161 25.22 1.86 -6.73
CA PHE A 161 23.99 1.22 -7.21
C PHE A 161 24.23 -0.25 -7.60
N CYS A 162 25.36 -0.57 -8.24
CA CYS A 162 25.75 -1.94 -8.53
C CYS A 162 25.94 -2.79 -7.25
N GLU A 163 26.46 -2.20 -6.16
CA GLU A 163 26.52 -2.89 -4.86
C GLU A 163 25.12 -3.21 -4.32
N VAL A 164 24.17 -2.26 -4.44
CA VAL A 164 22.76 -2.47 -4.06
C VAL A 164 22.14 -3.61 -4.89
N GLN A 165 22.36 -3.63 -6.21
CA GLN A 165 21.88 -4.70 -7.08
C GLN A 165 22.47 -6.07 -6.72
N ALA A 166 23.78 -6.14 -6.46
CA ALA A 166 24.46 -7.36 -6.05
C ALA A 166 23.91 -7.91 -4.72
N ALA A 167 23.70 -7.03 -3.73
CA ALA A 167 23.11 -7.41 -2.44
C ALA A 167 21.67 -7.93 -2.61
N HIS A 168 20.86 -7.28 -3.44
CA HIS A 168 19.50 -7.74 -3.72
C HIS A 168 19.51 -9.13 -4.36
N LYS A 169 20.33 -9.34 -5.39
CA LYS A 169 20.49 -10.62 -6.08
C LYS A 169 20.91 -11.74 -5.12
N ALA A 170 21.90 -11.49 -4.26
CA ALA A 170 22.36 -12.46 -3.28
C ALA A 170 21.25 -12.85 -2.28
N SER A 171 20.50 -11.87 -1.77
CA SER A 171 19.35 -12.11 -0.90
C SER A 171 18.25 -12.93 -1.59
N LEU A 172 17.89 -12.59 -2.83
CA LEU A 172 16.90 -13.34 -3.61
C LEU A 172 17.35 -14.78 -3.84
N LEU A 173 18.61 -14.99 -4.27
CA LEU A 173 19.16 -16.30 -4.52
C LEU A 173 19.10 -17.19 -3.28
N LYS A 174 19.50 -16.65 -2.12
CA LYS A 174 19.44 -17.37 -0.84
C LYS A 174 18.01 -17.80 -0.51
N ARG A 175 17.06 -16.87 -0.55
CA ARG A 175 15.65 -17.13 -0.22
C ARG A 175 15.03 -18.17 -1.17
N GLU A 176 15.26 -18.03 -2.47
CA GLU A 176 14.68 -18.91 -3.47
C GLU A 176 15.29 -20.32 -3.39
N THR A 177 16.60 -20.43 -3.14
CA THR A 177 17.27 -21.72 -2.91
C THR A 177 16.68 -22.42 -1.69
N GLU A 178 16.53 -21.71 -0.56
CA GLU A 178 15.90 -22.25 0.66
C GLU A 178 14.42 -22.61 0.45
N ARG A 179 13.69 -21.89 -0.41
CA ARG A 179 12.31 -22.22 -0.77
C ARG A 179 12.25 -23.49 -1.60
N LEU A 180 13.02 -23.57 -2.68
CA LEU A 180 13.05 -24.72 -3.59
C LEU A 180 13.50 -25.99 -2.89
N ARG A 181 14.50 -25.92 -2.00
CA ARG A 181 14.90 -27.08 -1.16
C ARG A 181 13.78 -27.58 -0.25
N ARG A 182 12.91 -26.68 0.22
CA ARG A 182 11.76 -27.06 1.05
C ARG A 182 10.62 -27.68 0.26
N ILE A 183 10.35 -27.15 -0.94
CA ILE A 183 9.23 -27.63 -1.79
C ILE A 183 9.63 -28.91 -2.53
N HIS A 184 10.85 -28.95 -3.06
CA HIS A 184 11.36 -30.06 -3.87
C HIS A 184 12.59 -30.68 -3.21
N ALA A 185 12.38 -31.37 -2.10
CA ALA A 185 13.47 -31.99 -1.32
C ALA A 185 14.32 -33.01 -2.12
N ASN A 186 13.78 -33.55 -3.22
CA ASN A 186 14.43 -34.54 -4.07
C ASN A 186 15.03 -33.95 -5.36
N LEU A 187 14.90 -32.63 -5.60
CA LEU A 187 15.46 -32.00 -6.80
C LEU A 187 16.99 -31.93 -6.69
N PRO A 188 17.76 -32.20 -7.77
CA PRO A 188 19.20 -32.02 -7.77
C PRO A 188 19.61 -30.58 -7.45
N GLU A 189 20.64 -30.40 -6.62
CA GLU A 189 21.10 -29.08 -6.16
C GLU A 189 21.49 -28.12 -7.31
N ILE A 190 21.96 -28.68 -8.43
CA ILE A 190 22.29 -27.93 -9.65
C ILE A 190 21.03 -27.32 -10.27
N GLU A 191 19.90 -28.04 -10.27
CA GLU A 191 18.63 -27.56 -10.80
C GLU A 191 18.00 -26.53 -9.88
N ILE A 192 18.07 -26.75 -8.56
CA ILE A 192 17.67 -25.77 -7.54
C ILE A 192 18.41 -24.45 -7.75
N THR A 193 19.74 -24.50 -7.87
CA THR A 193 20.57 -23.31 -8.05
C THR A 193 20.23 -22.61 -9.36
N ARG A 194 20.12 -23.34 -10.47
CA ARG A 194 19.78 -22.77 -11.80
C ARG A 194 18.40 -22.11 -11.80
N SER A 195 17.41 -22.74 -11.16
CA SER A 195 16.05 -22.19 -11.04
C SER A 195 16.05 -20.94 -10.16
N ALA A 196 16.74 -21.00 -9.01
CA ALA A 196 16.90 -19.85 -8.12
C ALA A 196 17.60 -18.67 -8.80
N GLU A 197 18.64 -18.91 -9.60
CA GLU A 197 19.31 -17.86 -10.38
C GLU A 197 18.39 -17.23 -11.42
N ARG A 198 17.60 -18.04 -12.15
CA ARG A 198 16.64 -17.54 -13.13
C ARG A 198 15.61 -16.63 -12.47
N THR A 199 15.06 -17.07 -11.34
CA THR A 199 14.11 -16.29 -10.54
C THR A 199 14.75 -15.01 -9.99
N ALA A 200 15.96 -15.09 -9.44
CA ALA A 200 16.66 -13.94 -8.88
C ALA A 200 16.98 -12.88 -9.95
N ARG A 201 17.38 -13.29 -11.16
CA ARG A 201 17.62 -12.36 -12.28
C ARG A 201 16.35 -11.58 -12.68
N ARG A 202 15.18 -12.25 -12.68
CA ARG A 202 13.89 -11.63 -13.03
C ARG A 202 13.39 -10.62 -11.99
N HIS A 203 13.70 -10.85 -10.71
CA HIS A 203 13.18 -10.02 -9.60
C HIS A 203 14.18 -8.98 -9.09
N MET A 204 15.43 -9.00 -9.60
CA MET A 204 16.43 -7.99 -9.25
C MET A 204 15.92 -6.60 -9.65
N ILE A 205 16.33 -5.56 -8.90
CA ILE A 205 15.94 -4.19 -9.27
C ILE A 205 16.52 -3.87 -10.65
N PRO A 206 15.70 -3.44 -11.62
CA PRO A 206 16.15 -3.22 -12.99
C PRO A 206 17.10 -2.01 -13.07
N PRO A 207 18.05 -1.98 -14.01
CA PRO A 207 18.75 -0.75 -14.37
C PRO A 207 17.82 0.24 -15.09
N GLN A 208 18.24 1.50 -15.25
CA GLN A 208 17.51 2.55 -16.00
C GLN A 208 16.05 2.75 -15.56
N ALA A 209 15.79 2.52 -14.27
CA ALA A 209 14.52 2.85 -13.66
C ALA A 209 14.69 4.06 -12.74
N PHE A 210 13.58 4.50 -12.17
CA PHE A 210 13.55 5.49 -11.11
C PHE A 210 13.34 4.75 -9.78
N TYR A 211 14.08 5.14 -8.74
CA TYR A 211 14.13 4.37 -7.50
C TYR A 211 13.68 5.21 -6.30
N GLN A 212 12.71 4.74 -5.53
CA GLN A 212 12.39 5.35 -4.25
C GLN A 212 13.39 4.86 -3.20
N PHE A 213 14.01 5.77 -2.45
CA PHE A 213 14.97 5.42 -1.42
C PHE A 213 14.54 5.83 -0.02
N ARG A 214 15.15 5.15 0.96
CA ARG A 214 15.23 5.54 2.36
C ARG A 214 16.70 5.49 2.75
N LEU A 215 17.22 6.53 3.38
CA LEU A 215 18.62 6.61 3.77
C LEU A 215 18.72 7.11 5.21
N ALA A 216 19.57 6.49 6.01
CA ALA A 216 19.97 7.02 7.31
C ALA A 216 21.48 7.20 7.36
N PHE A 217 21.91 8.35 7.88
CA PHE A 217 23.32 8.70 8.00
C PHE A 217 23.49 9.68 9.18
N GLU A 218 24.65 9.64 9.83
CA GLU A 218 24.91 10.40 11.05
C GLU A 218 23.74 10.27 12.06
N ARG A 219 23.11 11.40 12.43
CA ARG A 219 21.90 11.51 13.24
C ARG A 219 20.73 12.11 12.48
N THR A 220 20.64 11.87 11.18
CA THR A 220 19.50 12.26 10.35
C THR A 220 19.08 11.12 9.42
N GLN A 221 18.05 11.37 8.64
CA GLN A 221 17.53 10.45 7.63
C GLN A 221 16.99 11.24 6.45
N ALA A 222 16.93 10.57 5.30
CA ALA A 222 16.42 11.11 4.07
C ALA A 222 15.44 10.15 3.41
N LYS A 223 14.50 10.73 2.67
CA LYS A 223 13.60 10.02 1.78
C LYS A 223 13.47 10.81 0.49
N GLY A 224 13.24 10.09 -0.60
CA GLY A 224 13.07 10.70 -1.90
C GLY A 224 13.20 9.66 -2.99
N SER A 225 13.63 10.13 -4.16
CA SER A 225 13.92 9.31 -5.31
C SER A 225 15.34 9.52 -5.85
N PHE A 226 15.87 8.50 -6.52
CA PHE A 226 17.18 8.54 -7.15
C PHE A 226 17.08 8.34 -8.66
N LYS A 227 17.95 9.07 -9.36
CA LYS A 227 18.52 8.69 -10.65
C LYS A 227 19.97 8.23 -10.44
N VAL A 228 20.48 7.41 -11.35
CA VAL A 228 21.87 6.94 -11.30
C VAL A 228 22.76 7.94 -12.03
N MET A 229 23.82 8.42 -11.38
CA MET A 229 24.82 9.29 -11.98
C MET A 229 26.06 8.47 -12.41
N PRO A 230 26.76 8.85 -13.49
CA PRO A 230 28.00 8.19 -13.87
C PRO A 230 29.09 8.32 -12.80
N ASP A 231 29.92 7.28 -12.64
CA ASP A 231 31.02 7.31 -11.66
C ASP A 231 32.05 8.42 -11.91
N ALA A 232 32.21 8.87 -13.16
CA ALA A 232 33.04 10.02 -13.48
C ALA A 232 32.57 11.30 -12.76
N VAL A 233 31.26 11.49 -12.60
CA VAL A 233 30.70 12.61 -11.82
C VAL A 233 30.98 12.39 -10.33
N ALA A 234 30.72 11.18 -9.83
CA ALA A 234 30.94 10.82 -8.43
C ALA A 234 32.40 11.08 -7.99
N GLN A 235 33.35 10.79 -8.89
CA GLN A 235 34.78 11.05 -8.68
C GLN A 235 35.11 12.55 -8.66
N ILE A 236 34.60 13.34 -9.61
CA ILE A 236 34.88 14.78 -9.67
C ILE A 236 34.30 15.51 -8.45
N LEU A 237 33.11 15.11 -8.00
CA LEU A 237 32.42 15.75 -6.87
C LEU A 237 32.80 15.15 -5.50
N ASP A 238 33.61 14.09 -5.47
CA ASP A 238 33.95 13.34 -4.25
C ASP A 238 32.68 12.90 -3.48
N ALA A 239 31.67 12.39 -4.19
CA ALA A 239 30.36 12.07 -3.64
C ALA A 239 29.79 10.76 -4.22
N ASP A 240 29.36 9.84 -3.34
CA ASP A 240 28.70 8.58 -3.75
C ASP A 240 27.18 8.76 -3.88
N ILE A 241 26.61 9.69 -3.11
CA ILE A 241 25.19 10.06 -3.10
C ILE A 241 25.08 11.59 -3.05
N ILE A 242 24.19 12.16 -3.86
CA ILE A 242 23.84 13.59 -3.83
C ILE A 242 22.38 13.72 -3.46
N LEU A 243 22.08 14.50 -2.43
CA LEU A 243 20.73 14.72 -1.92
C LEU A 243 20.35 16.21 -1.97
N PRO A 244 19.17 16.58 -2.45
CA PRO A 244 18.64 17.91 -2.22
C PRO A 244 18.23 18.06 -0.75
N ALA A 245 18.29 19.28 -0.22
CA ALA A 245 17.93 19.61 1.16
C ALA A 245 16.49 19.20 1.49
N SER A 246 15.60 19.29 0.50
CA SER A 246 14.23 18.78 0.58
C SER A 246 14.13 17.28 0.92
N SER A 247 15.11 16.43 0.58
CA SER A 247 15.07 14.99 0.92
C SER A 247 15.33 14.70 2.40
N VAL A 248 16.08 15.57 3.09
CA VAL A 248 16.63 15.27 4.43
C VAL A 248 15.68 15.75 5.54
N LYS A 249 15.27 14.84 6.42
CA LYS A 249 14.25 15.06 7.46
C LYS A 249 14.76 14.58 8.82
N PRO A 250 15.17 15.45 9.76
CA PRO A 250 15.23 16.90 9.70
C PRO A 250 16.43 17.40 8.88
N GLU A 251 16.44 18.70 8.57
CA GLU A 251 17.49 19.39 7.82
C GLU A 251 18.90 19.06 8.35
N TYR A 252 19.83 18.84 7.44
CA TYR A 252 21.21 18.51 7.77
C TYR A 252 22.02 19.77 8.08
N LYS A 253 22.70 19.78 9.24
CA LYS A 253 23.55 20.90 9.69
C LYS A 253 25.03 20.52 9.72
N GLY A 254 25.47 19.78 8.69
CA GLY A 254 26.82 19.25 8.61
C GLY A 254 27.89 20.29 8.29
N LYS A 255 29.10 19.80 8.03
CA LYS A 255 30.23 20.66 7.62
C LYS A 255 29.96 21.23 6.22
N PRO A 256 30.14 22.56 6.02
CA PRO A 256 30.06 23.15 4.70
C PRO A 256 31.10 22.53 3.76
N ALA A 257 30.71 22.32 2.50
CA ALA A 257 31.59 21.86 1.44
C ALA A 257 32.61 22.95 1.07
N LEU A 258 33.87 22.57 0.83
CA LEU A 258 34.89 23.50 0.32
C LEU A 258 34.60 23.95 -1.13
N THR A 259 33.73 23.23 -1.86
CA THR A 259 33.19 23.54 -3.21
C THR A 259 32.12 24.65 -3.20
N ARG A 260 32.18 25.57 -2.24
CA ARG A 260 31.24 26.69 -2.07
C ARG A 260 31.07 27.57 -3.32
N TRP A 261 32.05 27.56 -4.23
CA TRP A 261 32.01 28.32 -5.48
C TRP A 261 31.19 27.64 -6.60
N LEU A 262 30.93 26.32 -6.52
CA LEU A 262 30.15 25.55 -7.51
C LEU A 262 28.72 25.22 -7.06
N THR A 263 28.46 25.11 -5.74
CA THR A 263 27.20 24.53 -5.21
C THR A 263 26.63 25.27 -3.99
N GLY A 264 26.94 26.56 -3.83
CA GLY A 264 26.37 27.37 -2.73
C GLY A 264 26.59 26.80 -1.32
N SER A 265 25.51 26.63 -0.55
CA SER A 265 25.43 26.16 0.85
C SER A 265 25.54 24.63 1.03
N ALA A 266 26.21 23.92 0.11
CA ALA A 266 26.33 22.46 0.19
C ALA A 266 27.03 21.98 1.47
N CYS A 267 26.58 20.83 1.99
CA CYS A 267 27.13 20.16 3.17
C CYS A 267 27.61 18.76 2.82
N ILE A 268 28.75 18.33 3.40
CA ILE A 268 29.32 17.00 3.14
C ILE A 268 29.26 16.16 4.40
N PHE A 269 28.86 14.90 4.23
CA PHE A 269 29.01 13.83 5.21
C PHE A 269 29.89 12.72 4.65
N ARG A 270 30.78 12.18 5.49
CA ARG A 270 31.54 10.96 5.20
C ARG A 270 31.48 10.04 6.41
N GLY A 271 31.04 8.81 6.20
CA GLY A 271 30.97 7.81 7.26
C GLY A 271 29.89 6.77 7.01
N PRO A 272 29.37 6.13 8.07
CA PRO A 272 28.46 5.02 7.93
C PRO A 272 27.07 5.46 7.48
N VAL A 273 26.49 4.70 6.55
CA VAL A 273 25.13 4.89 6.05
C VAL A 273 24.37 3.57 5.99
N VAL A 274 23.05 3.66 6.17
CA VAL A 274 22.11 2.56 5.92
C VAL A 274 21.17 3.00 4.80
N LEU A 275 21.30 2.36 3.63
CA LEU A 275 20.54 2.69 2.42
C LEU A 275 19.55 1.57 2.12
N GLY A 276 18.30 1.92 1.83
CA GLY A 276 17.27 1.00 1.36
C GLY A 276 16.55 1.50 0.13
N ILE A 277 16.25 0.60 -0.81
CA ILE A 277 15.36 0.85 -1.95
C ILE A 277 13.97 0.36 -1.61
N ARG A 278 12.99 1.27 -1.63
CA ARG A 278 11.60 0.99 -1.22
C ARG A 278 10.71 0.53 -2.36
N GLU A 279 10.88 1.13 -3.54
CA GLU A 279 10.02 0.95 -4.72
C GLU A 279 10.83 1.30 -5.97
N VAL A 280 10.45 0.73 -7.12
CA VAL A 280 11.06 0.99 -8.43
C VAL A 280 9.97 1.27 -9.46
N SER A 281 10.23 2.20 -10.37
CA SER A 281 9.24 2.62 -11.37
C SER A 281 8.99 1.50 -12.37
N ARG A 282 7.73 1.39 -12.80
CA ARG A 282 7.26 0.37 -13.73
C ARG A 282 6.03 0.89 -14.48
N ASN A 283 5.71 0.25 -15.60
CA ASN A 283 4.48 0.56 -16.32
C ASN A 283 3.30 0.11 -15.45
N LEU A 284 2.38 1.02 -15.17
CA LEU A 284 1.22 0.78 -14.33
C LEU A 284 -0.05 1.21 -15.04
N GLU A 285 -1.16 0.61 -14.64
CA GLU A 285 -2.50 1.01 -15.05
C GLU A 285 -3.39 1.10 -13.82
N PHE A 286 -4.00 2.26 -13.58
CA PHE A 286 -4.96 2.46 -12.51
C PHE A 286 -6.38 2.45 -13.03
N ARG A 287 -7.33 2.05 -12.18
CA ARG A 287 -8.74 2.25 -12.45
C ARG A 287 -9.16 3.63 -11.94
N ALA A 288 -9.94 4.34 -12.75
CA ALA A 288 -10.53 5.60 -12.37
C ALA A 288 -11.41 5.45 -11.12
N SER A 289 -11.61 6.56 -10.43
CA SER A 289 -12.53 6.68 -9.30
C SER A 289 -13.65 7.67 -9.62
N TYR A 290 -14.75 7.59 -8.87
CA TYR A 290 -15.83 8.58 -8.97
C TYR A 290 -15.33 10.00 -8.67
N THR A 291 -14.32 10.16 -7.81
CA THR A 291 -13.72 11.48 -7.50
C THR A 291 -12.91 12.07 -8.65
N LEU A 292 -12.60 11.28 -9.70
CA LEU A 292 -12.04 11.78 -10.94
C LEU A 292 -13.15 12.01 -11.97
N VAL A 293 -14.04 11.03 -12.14
CA VAL A 293 -15.14 11.09 -13.10
C VAL A 293 -16.14 12.21 -12.80
N GLU A 294 -16.28 12.65 -11.55
CA GLU A 294 -17.11 13.81 -11.18
C GLU A 294 -16.67 15.12 -11.86
N HIS A 295 -15.45 15.17 -12.40
CA HIS A 295 -14.89 16.31 -13.11
C HIS A 295 -14.98 16.18 -14.64
N ALA A 296 -15.50 15.07 -15.17
CA ALA A 296 -15.75 14.92 -16.60
C ALA A 296 -17.00 15.72 -17.03
N PRO A 297 -17.00 16.34 -18.22
CA PRO A 297 -18.18 17.03 -18.73
C PRO A 297 -19.28 16.01 -19.08
N ALA A 298 -20.54 16.45 -19.02
CA ALA A 298 -21.69 15.57 -19.19
C ALA A 298 -21.71 14.84 -20.55
N ASP A 299 -21.23 15.48 -21.61
CA ASP A 299 -21.13 14.85 -22.93
C ASP A 299 -20.05 13.77 -22.98
N SER A 300 -18.90 13.95 -22.31
CA SER A 300 -17.90 12.89 -22.13
C SER A 300 -18.46 11.72 -21.31
N ILE A 301 -19.24 12.00 -20.26
CA ILE A 301 -19.88 10.94 -19.46
C ILE A 301 -20.78 10.06 -20.34
N GLU A 302 -21.64 10.68 -21.16
CA GLU A 302 -22.57 9.94 -22.02
C GLU A 302 -21.91 9.29 -23.24
N LEU A 303 -20.94 9.96 -23.88
CA LEU A 303 -20.40 9.54 -25.19
C LEU A 303 -19.05 8.81 -25.10
N GLU A 304 -18.33 8.91 -23.98
CA GLU A 304 -17.00 8.31 -23.82
C GLU A 304 -16.97 7.33 -22.64
N ILE A 305 -17.34 7.78 -21.44
CA ILE A 305 -17.21 6.99 -20.20
C ILE A 305 -18.26 5.89 -20.11
N LYS A 306 -19.53 6.20 -20.36
CA LYS A 306 -20.62 5.22 -20.35
C LYS A 306 -20.42 4.10 -21.39
N PRO A 307 -20.05 4.38 -22.65
CA PRO A 307 -19.69 3.32 -23.60
C PRO A 307 -18.53 2.45 -23.13
N CYS A 308 -17.51 3.02 -22.48
CA CYS A 308 -16.44 2.23 -21.85
C CYS A 308 -17.01 1.28 -20.78
N ALA A 309 -17.92 1.78 -19.94
CA ALA A 309 -18.57 0.99 -18.89
C ALA A 309 -19.36 -0.19 -19.46
N LEU A 310 -20.17 0.06 -20.49
CA LEU A 310 -20.95 -0.96 -21.17
C LEU A 310 -20.05 -1.99 -21.87
N GLY A 311 -18.99 -1.53 -22.52
CA GLY A 311 -17.98 -2.41 -23.12
C GLY A 311 -17.27 -3.30 -22.09
N GLU A 312 -16.96 -2.77 -20.90
CA GLU A 312 -16.38 -3.58 -19.81
C GLU A 312 -17.38 -4.60 -19.26
N ILE A 313 -18.66 -4.23 -19.13
CA ILE A 313 -19.73 -5.15 -18.71
C ILE A 313 -19.83 -6.33 -19.68
N GLU A 314 -19.86 -6.06 -20.98
CA GLU A 314 -19.95 -7.12 -21.99
C GLU A 314 -18.70 -8.02 -21.99
N LYS A 315 -17.50 -7.45 -21.80
CA LYS A 315 -16.27 -8.25 -21.63
C LYS A 315 -16.33 -9.15 -20.39
N VAL A 316 -16.80 -8.63 -19.26
CA VAL A 316 -16.93 -9.41 -18.01
C VAL A 316 -17.99 -10.49 -18.16
N ARG A 317 -19.13 -10.17 -18.78
CA ARG A 317 -20.20 -11.13 -19.10
C ARG A 317 -19.68 -12.25 -19.99
N ALA A 318 -19.05 -11.92 -21.11
CA ALA A 318 -18.48 -12.90 -22.03
C ALA A 318 -17.39 -13.76 -21.36
N ALA A 319 -16.52 -13.16 -20.54
CA ALA A 319 -15.50 -13.90 -19.80
C ALA A 319 -16.12 -14.85 -18.77
N PHE A 320 -17.16 -14.42 -18.06
CA PHE A 320 -17.85 -15.24 -17.07
C PHE A 320 -18.64 -16.39 -17.72
N GLU A 321 -19.47 -16.10 -18.71
CA GLU A 321 -20.30 -17.09 -19.43
C GLU A 321 -19.45 -18.09 -20.20
N GLY A 322 -18.39 -17.60 -20.85
CA GLY A 322 -17.39 -18.43 -21.55
C GLY A 322 -16.43 -19.17 -20.61
N ARG A 323 -16.55 -18.98 -19.29
CA ARG A 323 -15.65 -19.54 -18.26
C ARG A 323 -14.17 -19.23 -18.49
N ASN A 324 -13.89 -18.09 -19.13
CA ASN A 324 -12.55 -17.56 -19.28
C ASN A 324 -12.18 -16.77 -18.01
N PHE A 325 -11.84 -17.50 -16.95
CA PHE A 325 -11.51 -16.89 -15.65
C PHE A 325 -10.23 -16.06 -15.69
N GLU A 326 -9.36 -16.28 -16.68
CA GLU A 326 -8.17 -15.46 -16.88
C GLU A 326 -8.53 -14.05 -17.33
N ALA A 327 -9.32 -13.93 -18.40
CA ALA A 327 -9.87 -12.65 -18.82
C ALA A 327 -10.74 -12.03 -17.72
N LEU A 328 -11.53 -12.82 -16.99
CA LEU A 328 -12.37 -12.32 -15.90
C LEU A 328 -11.54 -11.63 -14.82
N PHE A 329 -10.52 -12.27 -14.27
CA PHE A 329 -9.75 -11.69 -13.16
C PHE A 329 -8.85 -10.53 -13.58
N GLU A 330 -8.42 -10.49 -14.84
CA GLU A 330 -7.81 -9.30 -15.44
C GLU A 330 -8.82 -8.13 -15.48
N LEU A 331 -10.05 -8.39 -15.91
CA LEU A 331 -11.14 -7.41 -15.95
C LEU A 331 -11.66 -7.00 -14.57
N LEU A 332 -11.52 -7.83 -13.53
CA LEU A 332 -11.84 -7.47 -12.15
C LEU A 332 -10.68 -6.76 -11.43
N GLY A 333 -9.47 -6.84 -11.98
CA GLY A 333 -8.28 -6.16 -11.46
C GLY A 333 -7.75 -6.82 -10.19
N THR A 334 -7.89 -8.14 -10.13
CA THR A 334 -7.34 -8.99 -9.06
C THR A 334 -6.15 -9.80 -9.52
N SER A 335 -6.03 -10.05 -10.83
CA SER A 335 -4.81 -10.62 -11.39
C SER A 335 -3.67 -9.64 -11.11
N GLU A 336 -2.62 -10.12 -10.45
CA GLU A 336 -1.34 -9.43 -10.34
C GLU A 336 -0.62 -9.35 -11.70
N THR A 337 -1.33 -9.43 -12.83
CA THR A 337 -0.85 -8.89 -14.12
C THR A 337 -0.54 -7.39 -14.07
N GLN A 338 -0.82 -6.69 -12.96
CA GLN A 338 -0.29 -5.34 -12.66
C GLN A 338 1.07 -5.33 -11.91
N ALA A 339 1.69 -6.49 -11.71
CA ALA A 339 3.07 -6.65 -11.22
C ALA A 339 4.07 -7.01 -12.34
N VAL A 340 3.82 -6.61 -13.60
CA VAL A 340 4.81 -6.80 -14.68
C VAL A 340 5.98 -5.81 -14.52
N ILE A 341 6.96 -6.20 -13.70
CA ILE A 341 8.30 -5.66 -13.72
C ILE A 341 9.10 -6.41 -14.79
N GLY A 342 9.38 -5.73 -15.89
CA GLY A 342 10.39 -6.04 -16.91
C GLY A 342 9.70 -6.57 -18.15
N GLU A 343 9.79 -5.87 -19.27
CA GLU A 343 9.11 -6.20 -20.51
C GLU A 343 9.52 -7.54 -21.11
N GLU A 344 8.63 -8.01 -22.00
CA GLU A 344 8.70 -9.13 -22.94
C GLU A 344 8.47 -10.53 -22.36
N ASP A 345 7.31 -11.07 -22.78
CA ASP A 345 7.03 -12.49 -22.94
C ASP A 345 8.29 -13.29 -23.29
N ASP A 346 8.63 -14.30 -22.49
CA ASP A 346 8.78 -15.63 -23.08
C ASP A 346 8.71 -16.74 -22.02
N GLN A 347 7.64 -17.53 -22.14
CA GLN A 347 7.65 -19.00 -22.16
C GLN A 347 8.83 -19.72 -21.48
N SER A 348 8.98 -19.56 -20.18
CA SER A 348 9.57 -20.63 -19.38
C SER A 348 8.82 -20.72 -18.05
N LEU A 349 7.57 -21.12 -18.16
CA LEU A 349 6.92 -21.86 -17.10
C LEU A 349 7.86 -22.99 -16.66
N ASP A 350 7.84 -23.32 -15.37
CA ASP A 350 8.26 -24.65 -14.95
C ASP A 350 7.52 -25.66 -15.85
N ALA A 351 8.20 -26.67 -16.41
CA ALA A 351 7.62 -27.51 -17.47
C ALA A 351 6.30 -28.20 -17.05
N GLU A 352 5.97 -28.18 -15.75
CA GLU A 352 4.81 -28.80 -15.14
C GLU A 352 3.61 -27.84 -14.88
N HIS A 353 3.76 -26.51 -14.93
CA HIS A 353 2.69 -25.54 -14.58
C HIS A 353 2.39 -24.56 -15.72
N THR A 354 1.16 -24.04 -15.81
CA THR A 354 0.71 -23.13 -16.88
C THR A 354 0.60 -21.66 -16.48
N GLY A 355 0.74 -21.34 -15.19
CA GLY A 355 0.69 -19.96 -14.65
C GLY A 355 0.99 -19.89 -13.15
N ILE A 356 1.12 -18.67 -12.61
CA ILE A 356 1.33 -18.39 -11.19
C ILE A 356 0.26 -17.40 -10.71
N GLU A 357 -0.50 -17.77 -9.68
CA GLU A 357 -1.60 -16.95 -9.16
C GLU A 357 -1.39 -16.56 -7.70
N HIS A 358 -1.71 -15.31 -7.39
CA HIS A 358 -1.49 -14.71 -6.06
C HIS A 358 -2.74 -14.76 -5.16
N THR A 359 -3.88 -15.16 -5.73
CA THR A 359 -5.11 -15.40 -4.98
C THR A 359 -5.60 -16.83 -5.18
N ILE A 360 -6.04 -17.46 -4.09
CA ILE A 360 -6.49 -18.86 -4.12
C ILE A 360 -7.76 -19.02 -4.98
N VAL A 361 -8.65 -18.02 -4.98
CA VAL A 361 -9.89 -18.05 -5.77
C VAL A 361 -9.58 -18.05 -7.26
N GLU A 362 -8.61 -17.24 -7.68
CA GLU A 362 -8.14 -17.19 -9.06
C GLU A 362 -7.48 -18.50 -9.49
N ALA A 363 -6.57 -19.02 -8.66
CA ALA A 363 -5.94 -20.31 -8.93
C ALA A 363 -6.96 -21.44 -9.09
N VAL A 364 -7.91 -21.55 -8.16
CA VAL A 364 -8.95 -22.59 -8.15
C VAL A 364 -9.84 -22.51 -9.39
N LEU A 365 -10.30 -21.32 -9.77
CA LEU A 365 -11.17 -21.17 -10.94
C LEU A 365 -10.41 -21.34 -12.25
N LYS A 366 -9.18 -20.83 -12.37
CA LYS A 366 -8.34 -21.04 -13.55
C LYS A 366 -7.94 -22.51 -13.73
N ALA A 367 -7.85 -23.27 -12.64
CA ALA A 367 -7.54 -24.70 -12.64
C ALA A 367 -8.76 -25.59 -12.89
N ASP A 368 -9.99 -25.10 -12.69
CA ASP A 368 -11.23 -25.89 -12.87
C ASP A 368 -11.94 -25.60 -14.21
N PRO A 369 -11.72 -26.39 -15.27
CA PRO A 369 -12.44 -26.25 -16.53
C PRO A 369 -13.93 -26.67 -16.42
N SER A 370 -14.29 -27.51 -15.44
CA SER A 370 -15.65 -28.04 -15.34
C SER A 370 -16.63 -27.01 -14.78
N GLY A 371 -16.13 -25.96 -14.13
CA GLY A 371 -16.92 -24.91 -13.49
C GLY A 371 -17.67 -25.38 -12.24
N THR A 372 -17.32 -26.55 -11.70
CA THR A 372 -17.96 -27.10 -10.50
C THR A 372 -17.59 -26.28 -9.27
N MET A 373 -16.37 -25.74 -9.23
CA MET A 373 -15.87 -24.92 -8.14
C MET A 373 -16.60 -23.58 -8.00
N LEU A 374 -17.28 -23.08 -9.04
CA LEU A 374 -18.18 -21.93 -8.92
C LEU A 374 -19.33 -22.18 -7.93
N LYS A 375 -19.78 -23.44 -7.83
CA LYS A 375 -20.86 -23.84 -6.91
C LYS A 375 -20.37 -24.05 -5.48
N HIS A 376 -19.06 -23.99 -5.23
CA HIS A 376 -18.50 -24.17 -3.90
C HIS A 376 -18.82 -22.94 -3.03
N PRO A 377 -19.42 -23.09 -1.83
CA PRO A 377 -19.94 -21.97 -1.03
C PRO A 377 -18.93 -20.84 -0.77
N TRP A 378 -17.69 -21.19 -0.44
CA TRP A 378 -16.65 -20.18 -0.20
C TRP A 378 -16.18 -19.48 -1.48
N ILE A 379 -16.00 -20.21 -2.59
CA ILE A 379 -15.54 -19.65 -3.87
C ILE A 379 -16.61 -18.71 -4.42
N HIS A 380 -17.87 -19.16 -4.43
CA HIS A 380 -19.02 -18.34 -4.81
C HIS A 380 -19.07 -17.04 -4.01
N SER A 381 -18.96 -17.10 -2.68
CA SER A 381 -18.99 -15.91 -1.83
C SER A 381 -17.81 -14.96 -2.05
N GLN A 382 -16.61 -15.48 -2.34
CA GLN A 382 -15.48 -14.61 -2.65
C GLN A 382 -15.63 -13.95 -4.02
N LEU A 383 -16.08 -14.69 -5.03
CA LEU A 383 -16.28 -14.16 -6.38
C LEU A 383 -17.39 -13.10 -6.42
N ASP A 384 -18.53 -13.35 -5.79
CA ASP A 384 -19.64 -12.37 -5.67
C ASP A 384 -19.15 -11.07 -4.99
N ARG A 385 -18.26 -11.17 -3.99
CA ARG A 385 -17.66 -9.99 -3.36
C ARG A 385 -16.74 -9.20 -4.31
N LEU A 386 -15.99 -9.89 -5.16
CA LEU A 386 -15.14 -9.24 -6.17
C LEU A 386 -16.01 -8.55 -7.22
N LEU A 387 -17.03 -9.25 -7.72
CA LEU A 387 -18.01 -8.71 -8.67
C LEU A 387 -18.77 -7.52 -8.09
N ALA A 388 -19.25 -7.57 -6.84
CA ALA A 388 -19.94 -6.44 -6.21
C ALA A 388 -19.07 -5.17 -6.14
N ARG A 389 -17.77 -5.33 -5.83
CA ARG A 389 -16.82 -4.20 -5.84
C ARG A 389 -16.58 -3.67 -7.25
N TRP A 390 -16.45 -4.57 -8.22
CA TRP A 390 -16.33 -4.23 -9.62
C TRP A 390 -17.58 -3.49 -10.12
N THR A 391 -18.78 -4.03 -9.90
CA THR A 391 -20.09 -3.43 -10.22
C THR A 391 -20.18 -2.02 -9.67
N TYR A 392 -19.86 -1.82 -8.39
CA TYR A 392 -19.85 -0.48 -7.80
C TYR A 392 -18.88 0.47 -8.52
N LYS A 393 -17.65 0.02 -8.83
CA LYS A 393 -16.65 0.84 -9.52
C LYS A 393 -17.05 1.16 -10.96
N VAL A 394 -17.52 0.19 -11.74
CA VAL A 394 -17.93 0.43 -13.13
C VAL A 394 -19.17 1.32 -13.19
N SER A 395 -20.13 1.14 -12.27
CA SER A 395 -21.32 2.01 -12.21
C SER A 395 -21.02 3.44 -11.74
N THR A 396 -19.92 3.69 -11.02
CA THR A 396 -19.60 5.04 -10.50
C THR A 396 -18.41 5.73 -11.16
N ALA A 397 -17.57 4.98 -11.88
CA ALA A 397 -16.35 5.48 -12.52
C ALA A 397 -16.18 4.98 -13.97
N GLY A 398 -17.18 4.28 -14.51
CA GLY A 398 -17.23 3.87 -15.91
C GLY A 398 -16.23 2.82 -16.35
N GLY A 399 -15.53 2.16 -15.42
CA GLY A 399 -14.53 1.14 -15.79
C GLY A 399 -13.25 1.69 -16.43
N VAL A 400 -13.07 3.01 -16.40
CA VAL A 400 -11.97 3.67 -17.10
C VAL A 400 -10.62 3.21 -16.54
N ARG A 401 -9.75 2.77 -17.45
CA ARG A 401 -8.36 2.38 -17.19
C ARG A 401 -7.42 3.50 -17.63
N LEU A 402 -6.50 3.89 -16.74
CA LEU A 402 -5.64 5.04 -16.89
C LEU A 402 -4.17 4.61 -16.79
N PRO A 403 -3.32 4.91 -17.79
CA PRO A 403 -1.89 4.75 -17.63
C PRO A 403 -1.39 5.50 -16.40
N ALA A 404 -0.51 4.87 -15.63
CA ALA A 404 0.03 5.42 -14.40
C ALA A 404 1.55 5.31 -14.36
N PHE A 405 2.19 6.30 -13.72
CA PHE A 405 3.62 6.50 -13.77
C PHE A 405 4.15 7.05 -12.46
N ALA A 406 5.41 6.74 -12.14
CA ALA A 406 6.13 7.47 -11.12
C ALA A 406 6.46 8.88 -11.64
N LEU A 407 6.15 9.90 -10.85
CA LEU A 407 6.43 11.30 -11.17
C LEU A 407 7.93 11.55 -11.05
N ALA A 408 8.55 11.93 -12.17
CA ALA A 408 9.96 12.23 -12.26
C ALA A 408 10.17 13.68 -12.73
N ASP A 409 11.37 14.19 -12.52
CA ASP A 409 11.77 15.52 -12.94
C ASP A 409 12.69 15.46 -14.16
N ASP A 410 12.93 16.62 -14.77
CA ASP A 410 13.77 16.78 -15.96
C ASP A 410 15.26 16.99 -15.64
N GLY A 411 15.67 16.79 -14.39
CA GLY A 411 17.06 16.99 -13.98
C GLY A 411 18.04 15.99 -14.60
N PHE A 412 19.20 16.47 -15.01
CA PHE A 412 20.32 15.68 -15.54
C PHE A 412 21.65 16.08 -14.91
N LEU A 413 22.61 15.15 -14.88
CA LEU A 413 23.94 15.34 -14.33
C LEU A 413 24.96 14.44 -15.02
N ILE A 414 25.93 15.04 -15.71
CA ILE A 414 26.97 14.31 -16.47
C ILE A 414 28.37 14.92 -16.28
N ALA A 415 29.39 14.14 -16.62
CA ALA A 415 30.77 14.62 -16.73
C ALA A 415 31.16 14.74 -18.21
N HIS A 416 31.58 15.92 -18.65
CA HIS A 416 32.03 16.17 -20.01
C HIS A 416 33.29 17.04 -20.01
N ASN A 417 34.34 16.60 -20.71
CA ASN A 417 35.64 17.28 -20.78
C ASN A 417 36.22 17.65 -19.40
N GLY A 418 36.10 16.74 -18.42
CA GLY A 418 36.59 16.94 -17.06
C GLY A 418 35.78 17.94 -16.22
N ARG A 419 34.62 18.40 -16.71
CA ARG A 419 33.70 19.29 -15.99
C ARG A 419 32.36 18.60 -15.74
N VAL A 420 31.73 18.94 -14.62
CA VAL A 420 30.37 18.50 -14.31
C VAL A 420 29.38 19.48 -14.94
N ILE A 421 28.38 18.93 -15.63
CA ILE A 421 27.32 19.68 -16.29
C ILE A 421 26.00 19.16 -15.76
N SER A 422 25.11 20.07 -15.39
CA SER A 422 23.80 19.74 -14.86
C SER A 422 22.73 20.73 -15.29
N GLY A 423 21.49 20.28 -15.33
CA GLY A 423 20.32 21.12 -15.53
C GLY A 423 19.11 20.57 -14.77
N SER A 424 18.14 21.41 -14.48
CA SER A 424 16.83 21.06 -13.90
C SER A 424 15.83 22.16 -14.23
N ASP A 425 14.56 21.82 -14.33
CA ASP A 425 13.45 22.73 -14.64
C ASP A 425 13.71 23.55 -15.94
N TRP A 426 14.14 22.86 -16.99
CA TRP A 426 14.48 23.44 -18.29
C TRP A 426 13.47 23.09 -19.39
N ILE A 427 12.61 22.08 -19.20
CA ILE A 427 11.50 21.82 -20.12
C ILE A 427 10.35 22.82 -19.89
N PRO A 428 9.51 23.11 -20.89
CA PRO A 428 8.35 23.98 -20.71
C PRO A 428 7.39 23.45 -19.62
N PRO A 429 6.80 24.32 -18.77
CA PRO A 429 5.92 23.88 -17.69
C PRO A 429 4.66 23.12 -18.13
N ASP A 430 4.15 23.39 -19.32
CA ASP A 430 2.98 22.76 -19.92
C ASP A 430 3.31 21.47 -20.70
N HIS A 431 4.57 21.05 -20.70
CA HIS A 431 5.04 19.87 -21.40
C HIS A 431 5.51 18.77 -20.45
N ALA A 432 5.45 17.53 -20.93
CA ALA A 432 6.03 16.39 -20.23
C ALA A 432 6.58 15.33 -21.18
N LEU A 433 7.56 14.59 -20.69
CA LEU A 433 8.11 13.40 -21.33
C LEU A 433 7.43 12.15 -20.75
N VAL A 434 6.82 11.37 -21.63
CA VAL A 434 6.11 10.14 -21.28
C VAL A 434 6.12 9.17 -22.46
N ASN A 435 6.16 7.88 -22.18
CA ASN A 435 6.05 6.83 -23.20
C ASN A 435 4.58 6.54 -23.58
N LEU A 436 3.86 7.56 -24.01
CA LEU A 436 2.51 7.44 -24.57
C LEU A 436 2.49 8.02 -25.98
N ALA A 437 1.63 7.48 -26.85
CA ALA A 437 1.41 8.02 -28.18
C ALA A 437 0.63 9.36 -28.13
N SER A 438 -0.09 9.57 -27.02
CA SER A 438 -0.98 10.70 -26.82
C SER A 438 -0.30 12.06 -26.88
N ASN A 439 -0.79 12.99 -27.71
CA ASN A 439 -0.21 14.33 -27.81
C ASN A 439 -0.69 15.27 -26.69
N ARG A 440 -1.94 15.16 -26.27
CA ARG A 440 -2.54 15.97 -25.20
C ARG A 440 -3.12 15.07 -24.12
N MET A 441 -2.89 15.44 -22.87
CA MET A 441 -3.32 14.60 -21.75
C MET A 441 -3.59 15.40 -20.49
N LEU A 442 -4.29 14.79 -19.53
CA LEU A 442 -4.47 15.32 -18.18
C LEU A 442 -3.66 14.50 -17.19
N SER A 443 -2.70 15.14 -16.52
CA SER A 443 -1.95 14.54 -15.41
C SER A 443 -2.73 14.69 -14.11
N VAL A 444 -3.02 13.56 -13.46
CA VAL A 444 -3.90 13.49 -12.29
C VAL A 444 -3.16 12.88 -11.11
N ARG A 445 -3.23 13.55 -9.95
CA ARG A 445 -2.73 13.05 -8.66
C ARG A 445 -3.85 12.98 -7.64
N TYR A 446 -3.85 11.91 -6.84
CA TYR A 446 -4.81 11.73 -5.75
C TYR A 446 -4.25 12.24 -4.41
N PRO A 447 -5.10 12.80 -3.52
CA PRO A 447 -6.53 13.08 -3.70
C PRO A 447 -6.79 14.28 -4.61
N ILE A 448 -7.85 14.22 -5.41
CA ILE A 448 -8.29 15.30 -6.29
C ILE A 448 -9.15 16.28 -5.48
N ARG A 449 -8.69 17.52 -5.36
CA ARG A 449 -9.37 18.56 -4.59
C ARG A 449 -10.39 19.26 -5.48
N THR A 450 -9.97 19.72 -6.64
CA THR A 450 -10.81 20.45 -7.62
C THR A 450 -10.50 19.98 -9.04
N LYS A 451 -11.29 20.46 -10.01
CA LYS A 451 -11.05 20.22 -11.45
C LYS A 451 -9.68 20.76 -11.91
N GLU A 452 -9.14 21.77 -11.24
CA GLU A 452 -7.85 22.37 -11.58
C GLU A 452 -6.66 21.44 -11.30
N ASP A 453 -6.82 20.46 -10.40
CA ASP A 453 -5.81 19.44 -10.11
C ASP A 453 -5.57 18.46 -11.29
N LEU A 454 -6.48 18.44 -12.28
CA LEU A 454 -6.29 17.75 -13.54
C LEU A 454 -5.42 18.65 -14.42
N LEU A 455 -4.11 18.43 -14.44
CA LEU A 455 -3.18 19.35 -15.10
C LEU A 455 -3.16 19.07 -16.62
N PRO A 456 -3.48 20.05 -17.48
CA PRO A 456 -3.38 19.89 -18.93
C PRO A 456 -1.89 19.88 -19.35
N ILE A 457 -1.48 18.85 -20.08
CA ILE A 457 -0.10 18.62 -20.48
C ILE A 457 -0.02 18.24 -21.96
N THR A 458 0.97 18.80 -22.64
CA THR A 458 1.35 18.44 -24.01
C THR A 458 2.56 17.49 -23.97
N ARG A 459 2.54 16.43 -24.78
CA ARG A 459 3.67 15.51 -24.89
C ARG A 459 4.84 16.20 -25.59
N LEU A 460 6.03 16.05 -25.02
CA LEU A 460 7.28 16.46 -25.64
C LEU A 460 7.88 15.27 -26.42
N THR A 461 8.11 15.45 -27.72
CA THR A 461 8.80 14.44 -28.55
C THR A 461 10.30 14.39 -28.25
N VAL A 462 10.97 13.33 -28.68
CA VAL A 462 12.42 13.16 -28.47
C VAL A 462 13.19 14.23 -29.24
N GLU A 463 12.75 14.57 -30.44
CA GLU A 463 13.36 15.58 -31.30
C GLU A 463 13.24 16.99 -30.70
N GLU A 464 12.06 17.35 -30.19
CA GLU A 464 11.83 18.62 -29.50
C GLU A 464 12.66 18.70 -28.21
N MET A 465 12.67 17.62 -27.43
CA MET A 465 13.45 17.54 -26.20
C MET A 465 14.95 17.70 -26.46
N LEU A 466 15.49 16.99 -27.46
CA LEU A 466 16.89 17.09 -27.83
C LEU A 466 17.23 18.52 -28.28
N SER A 467 16.32 19.17 -29.02
CA SER A 467 16.50 20.57 -29.44
C SER A 467 16.58 21.52 -28.25
N LEU A 468 15.65 21.40 -27.28
CA LEU A 468 15.64 22.18 -26.05
C LEU A 468 16.88 21.92 -25.19
N LEU A 469 17.29 20.65 -25.07
CA LEU A 469 18.48 20.24 -24.32
C LEU A 469 19.74 20.83 -24.96
N MET A 470 19.87 20.77 -26.28
CA MET A 470 21.01 21.33 -26.99
C MET A 470 21.06 22.86 -26.86
N GLU A 471 19.91 23.54 -26.87
CA GLU A 471 19.83 24.97 -26.56
C GLU A 471 20.34 25.25 -25.14
N HIS A 472 19.89 24.47 -24.15
CA HIS A 472 20.32 24.59 -22.77
C HIS A 472 21.84 24.37 -22.61
N LEU A 473 22.38 23.32 -23.23
CA LEU A 473 23.80 23.00 -23.22
C LEU A 473 24.66 24.05 -23.92
N SER A 474 24.15 24.66 -25.00
CA SER A 474 24.84 25.75 -25.71
C SER A 474 24.98 27.00 -24.84
N LYS A 475 23.94 27.35 -24.07
CA LYS A 475 23.97 28.44 -23.09
C LYS A 475 24.99 28.17 -21.98
N ALA A 476 25.20 26.91 -21.62
CA ALA A 476 26.24 26.48 -20.69
C ALA A 476 27.66 26.38 -21.32
N SER A 477 27.85 26.84 -22.56
CA SER A 477 29.13 26.79 -23.30
C SER A 477 29.71 25.37 -23.47
N THR A 478 28.83 24.38 -23.64
CA THR A 478 29.22 22.97 -23.79
C THR A 478 29.46 22.60 -25.25
N THR A 479 30.51 21.82 -25.54
CA THR A 479 30.84 21.30 -26.89
C THR A 479 30.23 19.92 -27.18
N MET A 480 29.19 19.52 -26.45
CA MET A 480 28.63 18.17 -26.56
C MET A 480 27.81 18.05 -27.85
N THR A 481 27.98 16.94 -28.57
CA THR A 481 27.24 16.66 -29.80
C THR A 481 25.83 16.14 -29.49
N PRO A 482 24.82 16.36 -30.38
CA PRO A 482 23.46 15.85 -30.20
C PRO A 482 23.38 14.34 -29.89
N ASN A 483 24.13 13.48 -30.60
CA ASN A 483 24.10 12.04 -30.36
C ASN A 483 24.56 11.67 -28.94
N LYS A 484 25.61 12.33 -28.44
CA LYS A 484 26.08 12.13 -27.05
C LYS A 484 25.05 12.62 -26.03
N ALA A 485 24.37 13.74 -26.30
CA ALA A 485 23.31 14.25 -25.44
C ALA A 485 22.13 13.27 -25.38
N LEU A 486 21.75 12.72 -26.54
CA LEU A 486 20.71 11.70 -26.65
C LEU A 486 21.05 10.47 -25.80
N ASP A 487 22.23 9.88 -26.00
CA ASP A 487 22.61 8.65 -25.30
C ASP A 487 22.83 8.87 -23.79
N GLN A 488 23.57 9.91 -23.41
CA GLN A 488 24.04 10.09 -22.02
C GLN A 488 23.04 10.81 -21.11
N ILE A 489 22.15 11.64 -21.67
CA ILE A 489 21.16 12.40 -20.90
C ILE A 489 19.77 11.85 -21.16
N VAL A 490 19.32 11.88 -22.43
CA VAL A 490 17.93 11.59 -22.77
C VAL A 490 17.57 10.14 -22.44
N GLU A 491 18.29 9.18 -23.01
CA GLU A 491 18.01 7.75 -22.81
C GLU A 491 18.42 7.29 -21.41
N ALA A 492 19.60 7.70 -20.94
CA ALA A 492 20.12 7.21 -19.66
C ALA A 492 19.49 7.83 -18.40
N GLN A 493 18.99 9.07 -18.45
CA GLN A 493 18.56 9.80 -17.24
C GLN A 493 17.14 10.40 -17.31
N LEU A 494 16.57 10.59 -18.50
CA LEU A 494 15.26 11.25 -18.66
C LEU A 494 14.14 10.29 -19.08
N ARG A 495 14.41 9.36 -20.02
CA ARG A 495 13.48 8.34 -20.51
C ARG A 495 13.51 7.08 -19.64
N LEU A 496 13.39 7.26 -18.33
CA LEU A 496 13.39 6.15 -17.40
C LEU A 496 12.11 5.32 -17.53
N ARG A 497 12.22 4.03 -17.24
CA ARG A 497 11.10 3.11 -17.35
C ARG A 497 9.97 3.50 -16.41
N GLY A 498 8.74 3.58 -16.90
CA GLY A 498 7.54 3.81 -16.08
C GLY A 498 7.49 5.17 -15.40
N THR A 499 8.14 6.20 -15.96
CA THR A 499 8.12 7.56 -15.43
C THR A 499 7.31 8.53 -16.28
N PHE A 500 6.80 9.56 -15.62
CA PHE A 500 6.24 10.75 -16.25
C PHE A 500 7.07 11.95 -15.79
N THR A 501 7.82 12.52 -16.72
CA THR A 501 8.79 13.57 -16.43
C THR A 501 8.17 14.93 -16.73
N MET A 502 7.98 15.76 -15.69
CA MET A 502 7.43 17.12 -15.83
C MET A 502 8.21 18.13 -14.98
N HIS A 503 8.02 19.41 -15.27
CA HIS A 503 8.61 20.54 -14.54
C HIS A 503 8.08 20.70 -13.10
N SER A 504 8.92 21.11 -12.14
CA SER A 504 8.56 21.14 -10.71
C SER A 504 7.41 22.09 -10.37
N ALA A 505 7.40 23.27 -11.01
CA ALA A 505 6.32 24.23 -10.87
C ALA A 505 4.94 23.64 -11.21
N THR A 506 4.88 22.74 -12.21
CA THR A 506 3.65 22.07 -12.64
C THR A 506 3.24 20.98 -11.67
N ALA A 507 4.18 20.12 -11.25
CA ALA A 507 3.94 19.11 -10.22
C ALA A 507 3.36 19.74 -8.93
N ARG A 508 3.89 20.91 -8.52
CA ARG A 508 3.45 21.61 -7.31
C ARG A 508 1.99 22.06 -7.35
N ARG A 509 1.38 22.26 -8.53
CA ARG A 509 0.00 22.78 -8.67
C ARG A 509 -1.04 21.82 -8.09
N ASN A 510 -0.91 20.51 -8.37
CA ASN A 510 -1.70 19.46 -7.71
C ASN A 510 -1.04 18.94 -6.41
N GLY A 511 -0.08 19.73 -5.89
CA GLY A 511 0.62 19.48 -4.64
C GLY A 511 1.69 18.39 -4.70
N GLY A 512 2.06 17.91 -5.88
CA GLY A 512 3.07 16.88 -6.14
C GLY A 512 4.50 17.31 -5.82
N ASP A 513 5.33 16.33 -5.52
CA ASP A 513 6.79 16.42 -5.42
C ASP A 513 7.44 15.17 -6.05
N TYR A 514 8.76 15.09 -6.03
CA TYR A 514 9.48 13.97 -6.62
C TYR A 514 9.94 12.95 -5.57
N ASP A 515 9.22 12.80 -4.46
CA ASP A 515 9.52 11.79 -3.44
C ASP A 515 9.05 10.35 -3.78
N PHE A 516 8.72 10.16 -5.06
CA PHE A 516 8.10 9.00 -5.70
C PHE A 516 6.57 9.01 -5.70
N ASP A 517 5.98 10.18 -5.93
CA ASP A 517 4.55 10.33 -6.20
C ASP A 517 4.12 9.53 -7.44
N TYR A 518 2.94 8.92 -7.39
CA TYR A 518 2.30 8.34 -8.57
C TYR A 518 1.26 9.29 -9.14
N ILE A 519 1.24 9.40 -10.46
CA ILE A 519 0.18 10.05 -11.21
C ILE A 519 -0.50 9.06 -12.17
N CYS A 520 -1.72 9.37 -12.57
CA CYS A 520 -2.36 8.72 -13.71
C CYS A 520 -2.73 9.75 -14.79
N VAL A 521 -2.95 9.25 -16.01
CA VAL A 521 -3.10 10.08 -17.20
C VAL A 521 -4.43 9.81 -17.88
N VAL A 522 -5.18 10.88 -18.19
CA VAL A 522 -6.34 10.83 -19.11
C VAL A 522 -5.88 11.26 -20.50
N GLU A 523 -5.89 10.34 -21.46
CA GLU A 523 -5.38 10.54 -22.82
C GLU A 523 -6.44 11.13 -23.76
N SER A 524 -6.07 12.13 -24.57
CA SER A 524 -7.00 12.76 -25.53
C SER A 524 -7.52 11.81 -26.61
N GLU A 525 -6.78 10.76 -26.92
CA GLU A 525 -7.08 9.78 -27.96
C GLU A 525 -8.21 8.85 -27.52
N LYS A 526 -8.42 8.70 -26.20
CA LYS A 526 -9.51 7.91 -25.62
C LYS A 526 -10.66 8.79 -25.14
N PHE A 527 -10.35 9.97 -24.60
CA PHE A 527 -11.32 10.88 -23.98
C PHE A 527 -11.18 12.31 -24.51
N PRO A 528 -11.30 12.54 -25.84
CA PRO A 528 -11.04 13.85 -26.45
C PRO A 528 -11.90 14.96 -25.85
N ARG A 529 -13.18 14.71 -25.58
CA ARG A 529 -14.10 15.72 -25.02
C ARG A 529 -13.69 16.13 -23.61
N TRP A 530 -13.31 15.16 -22.79
CA TRP A 530 -12.84 15.45 -21.44
C TRP A 530 -11.55 16.25 -21.44
N VAL A 531 -10.57 15.83 -22.25
CA VAL A 531 -9.30 16.54 -22.34
C VAL A 531 -9.50 17.94 -22.91
N ASP A 532 -10.34 18.11 -23.94
CA ASP A 532 -10.69 19.42 -24.50
C ASP A 532 -11.38 20.34 -23.50
N ASP A 533 -12.34 19.82 -22.73
CA ASP A 533 -13.03 20.60 -21.69
C ASP A 533 -12.05 21.15 -20.64
N ARG A 534 -11.06 20.34 -20.19
CA ARG A 534 -10.06 20.84 -19.22
C ARG A 534 -9.04 21.78 -19.85
N PHE A 535 -8.62 21.59 -21.10
CA PHE A 535 -7.72 22.50 -21.80
C PHE A 535 -8.36 23.88 -22.03
N ASN A 536 -9.67 23.93 -22.27
CA ASN A 536 -10.42 25.17 -22.44
C ASN A 536 -10.92 25.78 -21.11
N TYR A 537 -10.73 25.08 -19.99
CA TYR A 537 -11.19 25.53 -18.68
C TYR A 537 -10.34 26.70 -18.15
N GLN A 538 -11.01 27.80 -17.84
CA GLN A 538 -10.39 28.94 -17.17
C GLN A 538 -10.34 28.71 -15.66
N GLU A 539 -9.13 28.74 -15.11
CA GLU A 539 -8.87 28.55 -13.68
C GLU A 539 -9.46 29.70 -12.87
N ARG A 540 -10.09 29.34 -11.76
CA ARG A 540 -10.84 30.25 -10.88
C ARG A 540 -10.21 30.37 -9.50
N LEU A 541 -9.47 29.34 -9.07
CA LEU A 541 -8.84 29.29 -7.76
C LEU A 541 -7.31 29.29 -7.92
N SER A 542 -6.64 30.35 -7.45
CA SER A 542 -5.19 30.30 -7.26
C SER A 542 -4.89 29.63 -5.92
N ASN A 543 -5.05 28.31 -5.83
CA ASN A 543 -4.80 27.61 -4.57
C ASN A 543 -3.28 27.42 -4.35
N GLN A 544 -2.59 28.52 -4.05
CA GLN A 544 -1.17 28.47 -3.68
C GLN A 544 -1.06 27.92 -2.26
N LYS A 545 -0.40 26.75 -2.11
CA LYS A 545 -0.03 26.22 -0.80
C LYS A 545 0.73 27.29 -0.02
N GLN A 546 0.15 27.82 1.05
CA GLN A 546 0.89 28.64 2.00
C GLN A 546 1.86 27.74 2.77
N LYS A 547 3.17 28.01 2.67
CA LYS A 547 4.18 27.32 3.49
C LYS A 547 4.09 27.84 4.94
N LEU A 548 3.20 27.23 5.73
CA LEU A 548 3.11 27.52 7.17
C LEU A 548 4.34 26.98 7.92
N SER A 549 4.73 27.67 8.98
CA SER A 549 5.82 27.21 9.84
C SER A 549 5.48 25.86 10.47
N LYS A 550 6.45 24.94 10.46
CA LYS A 550 6.31 23.63 11.10
C LYS A 550 6.07 23.80 12.62
N LYS A 551 5.03 23.16 13.16
CA LYS A 551 4.71 23.19 14.60
C LYS A 551 5.75 22.44 15.41
N ARG A 552 6.37 23.04 16.43
CA ARG A 552 7.39 22.38 17.27
C ARG A 552 6.97 22.30 18.72
N SER A 553 6.68 21.09 19.19
CA SER A 553 6.41 20.81 20.61
C SER A 553 7.62 20.16 21.31
N PRO A 554 7.75 20.28 22.65
CA PRO A 554 8.72 19.51 23.42
C PRO A 554 8.46 17.99 23.35
N TRP A 555 9.52 17.16 23.40
CA TRP A 555 9.45 15.70 23.23
C TRP A 555 8.43 15.00 24.15
N TRP A 556 8.27 15.45 25.39
CA TRP A 556 7.33 14.85 26.35
C TRP A 556 5.84 14.98 25.95
N ASN A 557 5.51 15.81 24.96
CA ASN A 557 4.16 15.92 24.41
C ASN A 557 3.83 14.82 23.38
N LEU A 558 4.75 13.90 23.09
CA LEU A 558 4.56 12.86 22.08
C LEU A 558 3.25 12.05 22.24
N PRO A 559 2.83 11.62 23.45
CA PRO A 559 1.54 10.95 23.64
C PRO A 559 0.33 11.82 23.25
N GLN A 560 0.38 13.12 23.57
CA GLN A 560 -0.69 14.06 23.21
C GLN A 560 -0.75 14.27 21.70
N VAL A 561 0.40 14.43 21.04
CA VAL A 561 0.48 14.56 19.57
C VAL A 561 -0.07 13.30 18.89
N ALA A 562 0.26 12.11 19.42
CA ALA A 562 -0.26 10.84 18.91
C ALA A 562 -1.80 10.77 18.99
N VAL A 563 -2.38 11.09 20.15
CA VAL A 563 -3.82 10.93 20.38
C VAL A 563 -4.65 12.07 19.77
N MET A 564 -4.13 13.30 19.74
CA MET A 564 -4.87 14.50 19.32
C MET A 564 -4.63 14.91 17.87
N ALA A 565 -3.39 14.87 17.38
CA ALA A 565 -3.03 15.47 16.09
C ALA A 565 -2.79 14.42 14.99
N ALA A 566 -2.33 13.23 15.36
CA ALA A 566 -2.01 12.18 14.40
C ALA A 566 -3.19 11.25 14.07
N LYS A 567 -4.17 11.13 14.98
CA LYS A 567 -5.35 10.26 14.86
C LYS A 567 -6.51 10.94 14.14
N GLY A 568 -7.26 10.19 13.33
CA GLY A 568 -8.63 10.55 12.94
C GLY A 568 -8.68 11.66 11.90
N ASN A 569 -8.22 11.35 10.69
CA ASN A 569 -8.25 12.35 9.63
C ASN A 569 -9.66 12.51 9.04
N SER A 570 -10.21 13.73 9.10
CA SER A 570 -11.47 14.12 8.48
C SER A 570 -11.45 14.05 6.96
N ILE A 571 -10.29 13.84 6.31
CA ILE A 571 -10.12 13.68 4.84
C ILE A 571 -11.25 12.87 4.21
N GLY A 572 -11.53 11.66 4.70
CA GLY A 572 -12.53 10.78 4.08
C GLY A 572 -13.94 11.36 4.19
N SER A 573 -14.30 11.93 5.33
CA SER A 573 -15.62 12.55 5.51
C SER A 573 -15.75 13.88 4.77
N ILE A 574 -14.68 14.66 4.66
CA ILE A 574 -14.65 15.91 3.89
C ILE A 574 -14.77 15.56 2.40
N THR A 575 -14.07 14.52 1.93
CA THR A 575 -14.14 14.05 0.55
C THR A 575 -15.54 13.56 0.18
N ASP A 576 -16.17 12.73 1.03
CA ASP A 576 -17.55 12.26 0.81
C ASP A 576 -18.55 13.45 0.82
N LEU A 577 -18.32 14.46 1.66
CA LEU A 577 -19.16 15.67 1.70
C LEU A 577 -18.93 16.57 0.47
N LYS A 578 -17.67 16.72 0.01
CA LYS A 578 -17.31 17.44 -1.22
C LYS A 578 -18.01 16.82 -2.42
N THR A 579 -17.94 15.50 -2.53
CA THR A 579 -18.61 14.71 -3.56
C THR A 579 -20.13 14.92 -3.50
N SER A 580 -20.71 14.92 -2.30
CA SER A 580 -22.15 15.16 -2.12
C SER A 580 -22.55 16.60 -2.48
N ALA A 581 -21.69 17.59 -2.21
CA ALA A 581 -21.92 18.98 -2.61
C ALA A 581 -21.91 19.14 -4.13
N MET A 582 -20.97 18.48 -4.82
CA MET A 582 -20.95 18.41 -6.29
C MET A 582 -22.23 17.78 -6.84
N ALA A 583 -22.64 16.62 -6.30
CA ALA A 583 -23.88 15.95 -6.69
C ALA A 583 -25.13 16.82 -6.48
N ALA A 584 -25.15 17.64 -5.43
CA ALA A 584 -26.22 18.59 -5.13
C ALA A 584 -26.14 19.90 -5.95
N GLY A 585 -25.18 20.06 -6.86
CA GLY A 585 -25.02 21.27 -7.69
C GLY A 585 -24.44 22.47 -6.94
N ARG A 586 -23.83 22.23 -5.78
CA ARG A 586 -23.21 23.25 -4.91
C ARG A 586 -21.68 23.20 -5.06
N SER A 587 -21.19 23.48 -6.27
CA SER A 587 -19.76 23.53 -6.55
C SER A 587 -19.04 24.59 -5.72
N ASP A 588 -19.73 25.69 -5.38
CA ASP A 588 -19.27 26.72 -4.44
C ASP A 588 -18.87 26.13 -3.07
N LEU A 589 -19.70 25.22 -2.54
CA LEU A 589 -19.42 24.56 -1.27
C LEU A 589 -18.34 23.49 -1.41
N ALA A 590 -18.29 22.79 -2.54
CA ALA A 590 -17.25 21.81 -2.83
C ALA A 590 -15.85 22.47 -2.91
N GLU A 591 -15.76 23.65 -3.53
CA GLU A 591 -14.55 24.46 -3.58
C GLU A 591 -14.14 24.93 -2.17
N ALA A 592 -15.09 25.38 -1.34
CA ALA A 592 -14.81 25.71 0.06
C ALA A 592 -14.26 24.50 0.85
N LEU A 593 -14.83 23.31 0.64
CA LEU A 593 -14.34 22.07 1.27
C LEU A 593 -12.96 21.62 0.78
N ALA A 594 -12.52 22.07 -0.40
CA ALA A 594 -11.17 21.77 -0.90
C ALA A 594 -10.09 22.39 -0.01
N PHE A 595 -10.32 23.60 0.53
CA PHE A 595 -9.42 24.23 1.50
C PHE A 595 -9.38 23.46 2.82
N GLU A 596 -10.54 23.02 3.31
CA GLU A 596 -10.63 22.20 4.53
C GLU A 596 -9.95 20.84 4.37
N LEU A 597 -10.07 20.25 3.18
CA LEU A 597 -9.36 19.01 2.83
C LEU A 597 -7.84 19.21 2.84
N GLN A 598 -7.35 20.34 2.34
CA GLN A 598 -5.93 20.69 2.38
C GLN A 598 -5.45 20.92 3.83
N ALA A 599 -6.22 21.64 4.64
CA ALA A 599 -5.93 21.83 6.06
C ALA A 599 -5.86 20.49 6.82
N ALA A 600 -6.72 19.53 6.47
CA ALA A 600 -6.72 18.18 7.03
C ALA A 600 -5.49 17.34 6.61
N LEU A 601 -4.96 17.56 5.40
CA LEU A 601 -3.72 16.95 4.92
C LEU A 601 -2.49 17.52 5.63
N ASP A 602 -2.50 18.81 5.94
CA ASP A 602 -1.37 19.55 6.52
C ASP A 602 -1.35 19.57 8.06
N GLN A 603 -2.42 19.09 8.72
CA GLN A 603 -2.62 19.17 10.17
C GLN A 603 -1.42 18.67 10.98
N LEU A 604 -0.88 17.49 10.65
CA LEU A 604 0.23 16.91 11.42
C LEU A 604 1.55 17.68 11.23
N LYS A 605 1.78 18.21 10.02
CA LYS A 605 3.05 18.88 9.67
C LYS A 605 3.08 20.35 10.10
N HIS A 606 1.95 21.03 9.95
CA HIS A 606 1.84 22.48 10.08
C HIS A 606 0.93 22.92 11.23
N GLY A 607 0.21 22.00 11.87
CA GLY A 607 -0.72 22.31 12.95
C GLY A 607 -2.00 23.01 12.47
N THR A 608 -2.32 22.93 11.18
CA THR A 608 -3.58 23.43 10.62
C THR A 608 -4.74 22.59 11.09
N GLU A 609 -5.88 23.20 11.39
CA GLU A 609 -7.08 22.45 11.75
C GLU A 609 -8.20 22.80 10.75
N PRO A 610 -8.92 21.79 10.21
CA PRO A 610 -10.11 22.06 9.42
C PRO A 610 -11.18 22.73 10.28
N ASP A 611 -11.84 23.75 9.74
CA ASP A 611 -12.93 24.47 10.37
C ASP A 611 -14.17 23.56 10.50
N GLN A 612 -14.35 22.99 11.69
CA GLN A 612 -15.45 22.07 11.98
C GLN A 612 -16.82 22.76 11.93
N GLU A 613 -16.89 24.05 12.26
CA GLU A 613 -18.13 24.81 12.22
C GLU A 613 -18.55 25.04 10.77
N ARG A 614 -17.60 25.43 9.91
CA ARG A 614 -17.83 25.57 8.47
C ARG A 614 -18.23 24.24 7.83
N ILE A 615 -17.53 23.15 8.13
CA ILE A 615 -17.87 21.81 7.63
C ILE A 615 -19.28 21.40 8.06
N ALA A 616 -19.66 21.67 9.32
CA ALA A 616 -21.00 21.36 9.82
C ALA A 616 -22.09 22.21 9.16
N ALA A 617 -21.82 23.50 8.92
CA ALA A 617 -22.72 24.40 8.19
C ALA A 617 -22.93 23.92 6.75
N ILE A 618 -21.85 23.62 6.04
CA ILE A 618 -21.91 23.08 4.67
C ILE A 618 -22.69 21.77 4.63
N ARG A 619 -22.47 20.86 5.60
CA ARG A 619 -23.23 19.61 5.69
C ARG A 619 -24.72 19.84 5.85
N LYS A 620 -25.13 20.85 6.61
CA LYS A 620 -26.54 21.23 6.78
C LYS A 620 -27.12 21.82 5.49
N GLU A 621 -26.34 22.62 4.76
CA GLU A 621 -26.75 23.22 3.47
C GLU A 621 -26.87 22.18 2.35
N VAL A 622 -25.93 21.25 2.25
CA VAL A 622 -25.95 20.16 1.24
C VAL A 622 -27.06 19.16 1.55
N GLY A 623 -27.35 18.93 2.83
CA GLY A 623 -28.42 18.03 3.26
C GLY A 623 -28.00 16.56 3.26
N ALA A 624 -28.73 15.72 2.53
CA ALA A 624 -28.48 14.28 2.49
C ALA A 624 -27.24 13.96 1.64
N ALA A 625 -26.41 13.03 2.11
CA ALA A 625 -25.29 12.53 1.33
C ALA A 625 -25.79 11.79 0.08
N ALA A 626 -25.02 11.84 -1.01
CA ALA A 626 -25.34 11.13 -2.24
C ALA A 626 -25.59 9.63 -1.94
N PRO A 627 -26.72 9.06 -2.37
CA PRO A 627 -27.18 7.75 -1.87
C PRO A 627 -26.23 6.62 -2.27
N TRP A 628 -25.63 6.71 -3.45
CA TRP A 628 -24.69 5.73 -4.00
C TRP A 628 -23.36 5.64 -3.22
N LEU A 629 -22.97 6.66 -2.44
CA LEU A 629 -21.74 6.59 -1.61
C LEU A 629 -21.80 5.50 -0.54
N LYS A 630 -23.00 5.11 -0.10
CA LYS A 630 -23.19 4.03 0.89
C LYS A 630 -22.99 2.65 0.27
N SER A 631 -23.24 2.50 -1.03
CA SER A 631 -23.15 1.25 -1.77
C SER A 631 -21.72 0.70 -1.86
N LYS A 632 -20.69 1.52 -1.59
CA LYS A 632 -19.27 1.08 -1.52
C LYS A 632 -19.01 -0.04 -0.50
N LEU A 633 -19.94 -0.27 0.43
CA LEU A 633 -19.85 -1.28 1.48
C LEU A 633 -20.54 -2.61 1.13
N ALA A 634 -21.27 -2.66 0.01
CA ALA A 634 -21.95 -3.87 -0.44
C ALA A 634 -20.95 -5.03 -0.60
N ARG A 635 -21.36 -6.23 -0.17
CA ARG A 635 -20.56 -7.46 -0.25
C ARG A 635 -21.05 -8.40 -1.34
N ARG A 636 -22.24 -8.14 -1.89
CA ARG A 636 -22.90 -8.92 -2.93
C ARG A 636 -23.54 -8.00 -3.95
N ILE A 637 -23.68 -8.45 -5.19
CA ILE A 637 -24.28 -7.64 -6.26
C ILE A 637 -25.73 -7.27 -5.93
N ASP A 638 -26.48 -8.18 -5.32
CA ASP A 638 -27.89 -7.97 -4.97
C ASP A 638 -28.09 -6.94 -3.86
N GLU A 639 -27.04 -6.58 -3.11
CA GLU A 639 -27.08 -5.50 -2.12
C GLU A 639 -26.94 -4.11 -2.77
N LEU A 640 -26.52 -4.06 -4.05
CA LEU A 640 -26.41 -2.81 -4.81
C LEU A 640 -27.77 -2.46 -5.41
N PRO A 641 -28.37 -1.31 -5.04
CA PRO A 641 -29.65 -0.87 -5.59
C PRO A 641 -29.61 -0.80 -7.12
N LEU A 642 -30.66 -1.25 -7.79
CA LEU A 642 -30.75 -1.18 -9.26
C LEU A 642 -30.91 0.26 -9.77
N HIS A 643 -31.52 1.11 -8.94
CA HIS A 643 -31.85 2.49 -9.26
C HIS A 643 -31.90 3.33 -7.99
N PHE A 644 -31.52 4.60 -8.10
CA PHE A 644 -31.75 5.62 -7.08
C PHE A 644 -32.75 6.66 -7.58
N ASP A 645 -33.83 6.87 -6.84
CA ASP A 645 -34.85 7.86 -7.15
C ASP A 645 -34.52 9.24 -6.57
N GLY A 646 -35.07 10.30 -7.19
CA GLY A 646 -34.96 11.67 -6.67
C GLY A 646 -33.55 12.27 -6.75
N LEU A 647 -32.72 11.80 -7.67
CA LEU A 647 -31.39 12.36 -7.89
C LEU A 647 -31.48 13.78 -8.47
N PRO A 648 -30.69 14.75 -7.97
CA PRO A 648 -30.56 16.05 -8.62
C PRO A 648 -30.00 15.91 -10.05
N PRO A 649 -30.39 16.79 -10.99
CA PRO A 649 -29.82 16.79 -12.35
C PRO A 649 -28.29 16.99 -12.40
N SER A 650 -27.73 17.58 -11.34
CA SER A 650 -26.29 17.78 -11.15
C SER A 650 -25.55 16.52 -10.69
N ASP A 651 -26.23 15.46 -10.24
CA ASP A 651 -25.59 14.22 -9.80
C ASP A 651 -25.24 13.33 -10.99
N VAL A 652 -24.18 13.74 -11.70
CA VAL A 652 -23.69 13.03 -12.91
C VAL A 652 -23.26 11.59 -12.60
N ILE A 653 -22.74 11.33 -11.40
CA ILE A 653 -22.31 9.98 -10.98
C ILE A 653 -23.53 9.11 -10.68
N GLY A 654 -24.54 9.65 -9.99
CA GLY A 654 -25.79 8.95 -9.75
C GLY A 654 -26.54 8.63 -11.04
N ALA A 655 -26.53 9.55 -12.01
CA ALA A 655 -27.09 9.32 -13.35
C ALA A 655 -26.33 8.22 -14.10
N LEU A 656 -24.99 8.26 -14.11
CA LEU A 656 -24.16 7.19 -14.67
C LEU A 656 -24.46 5.85 -13.99
N TYR A 657 -24.55 5.83 -12.66
CA TYR A 657 -24.88 4.64 -11.88
C TYR A 657 -26.21 4.04 -12.33
N ASN A 658 -27.29 4.84 -12.37
CA ASN A 658 -28.61 4.37 -12.78
C ASN A 658 -28.62 3.85 -14.23
N SER A 659 -27.83 4.46 -15.11
CA SER A 659 -27.73 4.01 -16.50
C SER A 659 -26.92 2.73 -16.66
N VAL A 660 -25.87 2.51 -15.87
CA VAL A 660 -24.95 1.38 -16.02
C VAL A 660 -25.39 0.17 -15.18
N ARG A 661 -25.84 0.41 -13.94
CA ARG A 661 -26.20 -0.66 -12.99
C ARG A 661 -27.31 -1.56 -13.50
N LYS A 662 -28.28 -1.03 -14.25
CA LYS A 662 -29.39 -1.79 -14.82
C LYS A 662 -28.97 -2.82 -15.86
N GLU A 663 -27.82 -2.62 -16.50
CA GLU A 663 -27.25 -3.53 -17.51
C GLU A 663 -26.48 -4.70 -16.87
N ILE A 664 -26.18 -4.59 -15.57
CA ILE A 664 -25.46 -5.62 -14.81
C ILE A 664 -26.48 -6.52 -14.12
N HIS A 665 -26.70 -7.70 -14.69
CA HIS A 665 -27.48 -8.74 -14.02
C HIS A 665 -26.63 -9.48 -12.98
N SER A 666 -27.29 -10.23 -12.10
CA SER A 666 -26.54 -11.10 -11.18
C SER A 666 -25.87 -12.22 -11.98
N PHE A 667 -24.54 -12.33 -11.85
CA PHE A 667 -23.77 -13.43 -12.46
C PHE A 667 -23.89 -14.73 -11.68
N LEU A 668 -24.28 -14.65 -10.41
CA LEU A 668 -24.23 -15.75 -9.47
C LEU A 668 -25.55 -15.85 -8.71
N SER A 669 -26.22 -16.99 -8.80
CA SER A 669 -27.42 -17.26 -8.01
C SER A 669 -27.08 -18.09 -6.76
N LYS A 670 -27.61 -17.67 -5.61
CA LYS A 670 -27.46 -18.42 -4.35
C LYS A 670 -28.00 -19.85 -4.47
N ASP A 671 -29.00 -20.07 -5.32
CA ASP A 671 -29.63 -21.38 -5.52
C ASP A 671 -28.71 -22.35 -6.29
N GLU A 672 -27.67 -21.85 -6.96
CA GLU A 672 -26.66 -22.66 -7.64
C GLU A 672 -25.53 -23.13 -6.70
N THR A 673 -25.46 -22.58 -5.49
CA THR A 673 -24.49 -23.00 -4.48
C THR A 673 -24.85 -24.39 -3.96
N LEU A 674 -23.93 -25.33 -4.05
CA LEU A 674 -24.11 -26.69 -3.54
C LEU A 674 -23.68 -26.81 -2.07
N PRO A 675 -24.28 -27.72 -1.28
CA PRO A 675 -23.82 -27.98 0.07
C PRO A 675 -22.39 -28.53 0.05
N LEU A 676 -21.62 -28.20 1.09
CA LEU A 676 -20.20 -28.58 1.16
C LEU A 676 -19.97 -30.10 1.08
N ALA A 677 -20.93 -30.90 1.56
CA ALA A 677 -20.90 -32.36 1.46
C ALA A 677 -20.84 -32.87 0.01
N SER A 678 -21.41 -32.13 -0.95
CA SER A 678 -21.34 -32.47 -2.39
C SER A 678 -19.91 -32.43 -2.95
N PHE A 679 -18.99 -31.76 -2.26
CA PHE A 679 -17.59 -31.67 -2.67
C PHE A 679 -16.71 -32.74 -2.01
N GLY A 680 -17.25 -33.65 -1.18
CA GLY A 680 -16.46 -34.60 -0.39
C GLY A 680 -15.47 -35.47 -1.18
N GLY A 681 -15.76 -35.75 -2.45
CA GLY A 681 -14.89 -36.51 -3.35
C GLY A 681 -13.83 -35.68 -4.09
N LEU A 682 -13.77 -34.36 -3.89
CA LEU A 682 -12.84 -33.45 -4.56
C LEU A 682 -11.39 -33.79 -4.24
N VAL A 683 -11.08 -34.06 -2.98
CA VAL A 683 -9.76 -34.53 -2.55
C VAL A 683 -9.85 -36.02 -2.26
N ALA A 684 -9.12 -36.83 -3.03
CA ALA A 684 -9.02 -38.27 -2.82
C ALA A 684 -7.69 -38.85 -3.32
N GLY A 685 -7.36 -40.06 -2.87
CA GLY A 685 -6.12 -40.79 -3.20
C GLY A 685 -4.95 -40.57 -2.22
N GLY A 686 -5.12 -39.76 -1.18
CA GLY A 686 -4.20 -39.66 -0.05
C GLY A 686 -4.57 -40.63 1.06
N GLU A 687 -3.62 -41.46 1.49
CA GLU A 687 -3.77 -42.27 2.70
C GLU A 687 -3.52 -41.42 3.93
N PHE A 688 -4.37 -41.52 4.95
CA PHE A 688 -4.17 -40.83 6.23
C PHE A 688 -4.49 -41.74 7.41
N THR A 689 -3.76 -41.56 8.50
CA THR A 689 -3.90 -42.35 9.71
C THR A 689 -4.94 -41.75 10.66
N GLU A 690 -5.37 -42.53 11.65
CA GLU A 690 -6.26 -42.03 12.71
C GLU A 690 -5.65 -40.83 13.45
N GLY A 691 -4.34 -40.86 13.74
CA GLY A 691 -3.62 -39.76 14.38
C GLY A 691 -3.68 -38.46 13.55
N MET A 692 -3.51 -38.56 12.23
CA MET A 692 -3.68 -37.40 11.34
C MET A 692 -5.11 -36.85 11.42
N PHE A 693 -6.11 -37.72 11.40
CA PHE A 693 -7.53 -37.33 11.47
C PHE A 693 -7.90 -36.66 12.80
N GLN A 694 -7.34 -37.13 13.91
CA GLN A 694 -7.54 -36.52 15.23
C GLN A 694 -6.91 -35.12 15.29
N GLU A 695 -5.71 -34.94 14.74
CA GLU A 695 -5.03 -33.64 14.72
C GLU A 695 -5.77 -32.61 13.84
N VAL A 696 -6.20 -32.97 12.63
CA VAL A 696 -7.01 -32.07 11.78
C VAL A 696 -8.37 -31.74 12.42
N THR A 697 -8.95 -32.69 13.16
CA THR A 697 -10.18 -32.44 13.92
C THR A 697 -9.95 -31.41 15.02
N LYS A 698 -8.80 -31.48 15.72
CA LYS A 698 -8.39 -30.47 16.70
C LYS A 698 -8.24 -29.11 16.03
N LEU A 699 -7.48 -29.01 14.93
CA LEU A 699 -7.30 -27.75 14.19
C LEU A 699 -8.63 -27.15 13.71
N ASN A 700 -9.51 -27.96 13.10
CA ASN A 700 -10.79 -27.48 12.59
C ASN A 700 -11.68 -26.94 13.73
N ARG A 701 -11.65 -27.56 14.91
CA ARG A 701 -12.34 -27.06 16.10
C ARG A 701 -11.77 -25.72 16.57
N ILE A 702 -10.45 -25.56 16.56
CA ILE A 702 -9.76 -24.30 16.89
C ILE A 702 -10.17 -23.19 15.91
N TYR A 703 -10.09 -23.48 14.62
CA TYR A 703 -10.48 -22.56 13.55
C TYR A 703 -11.95 -22.12 13.70
N ALA A 704 -12.88 -23.06 13.89
CA ALA A 704 -14.29 -22.76 14.08
C ALA A 704 -14.55 -21.91 15.34
N ARG A 705 -13.86 -22.19 16.46
CA ARG A 705 -13.96 -21.39 17.69
C ARG A 705 -13.45 -19.97 17.50
N MET A 706 -12.35 -19.80 16.76
CA MET A 706 -11.81 -18.47 16.44
C MET A 706 -12.75 -17.68 15.53
N LEU A 707 -13.32 -18.30 14.48
CA LEU A 707 -14.37 -17.68 13.66
C LEU A 707 -15.59 -17.28 14.49
N GLY A 708 -16.01 -18.15 15.42
CA GLY A 708 -17.09 -17.86 16.36
C GLY A 708 -16.80 -16.66 17.25
N ARG A 709 -15.55 -16.49 17.72
CA ARG A 709 -15.12 -15.30 18.47
C ARG A 709 -15.22 -14.02 17.63
N VAL A 710 -14.74 -14.04 16.38
CA VAL A 710 -14.83 -12.90 15.45
C VAL A 710 -16.28 -12.50 15.21
N ARG A 711 -17.17 -13.50 15.00
CA ARG A 711 -18.60 -13.27 14.80
C ARG A 711 -19.28 -12.71 16.05
N LYS A 712 -19.05 -13.29 17.23
CA LYS A 712 -19.61 -12.79 18.50
C LYS A 712 -19.19 -11.35 18.79
N LYS A 713 -17.94 -10.98 18.52
CA LYS A 713 -17.47 -9.59 18.65
C LYS A 713 -18.21 -8.66 17.67
N HIS A 714 -18.39 -9.07 16.42
CA HIS A 714 -19.17 -8.30 15.44
C HIS A 714 -20.60 -8.05 15.94
N GLU A 715 -21.28 -9.11 16.38
CA GLU A 715 -22.64 -9.04 16.93
C GLU A 715 -22.69 -8.12 18.17
N ALA A 716 -21.71 -8.19 19.07
CA ALA A 716 -21.64 -7.31 20.23
C ALA A 716 -21.49 -5.81 19.85
N TYR A 717 -20.65 -5.48 18.85
CA TYR A 717 -20.55 -4.10 18.35
C TYR A 717 -21.83 -3.65 17.66
N LEU A 718 -22.51 -4.55 16.95
CA LEU A 718 -23.76 -4.26 16.28
C LEU A 718 -24.87 -3.96 17.30
N GLU A 719 -25.02 -4.79 18.31
CA GLU A 719 -25.99 -4.58 19.39
C GLU A 719 -25.68 -3.32 20.19
N ALA A 720 -24.42 -3.06 20.54
CA ALA A 720 -24.04 -1.81 21.21
C ALA A 720 -24.41 -0.56 20.38
N ALA A 721 -24.28 -0.62 19.05
CA ALA A 721 -24.70 0.47 18.17
C ALA A 721 -26.23 0.64 18.14
N LYS A 722 -26.99 -0.46 18.11
CA LYS A 722 -28.46 -0.44 18.16
C LYS A 722 -28.98 0.08 19.50
N GLU A 723 -28.40 -0.37 20.62
CA GLU A 723 -28.75 0.08 21.97
C GLU A 723 -28.51 1.59 22.13
N ALA A 724 -27.35 2.07 21.67
CA ALA A 724 -27.05 3.51 21.69
C ALA A 724 -28.00 4.32 20.80
N GLU A 725 -28.49 3.75 19.70
CA GLU A 725 -29.46 4.38 18.82
C GLU A 725 -30.85 4.46 19.48
N ALA A 726 -31.30 3.37 20.09
CA ALA A 726 -32.55 3.34 20.84
C ALA A 726 -32.53 4.32 22.03
N GLU A 727 -31.40 4.41 22.74
CA GLU A 727 -31.22 5.37 23.84
C GLU A 727 -31.29 6.82 23.32
N PHE A 728 -30.65 7.11 22.19
CA PHE A 728 -30.71 8.44 21.58
C PHE A 728 -32.13 8.81 21.20
N GLU A 729 -32.87 7.93 20.53
CA GLU A 729 -34.27 8.16 20.17
C GLU A 729 -35.16 8.40 21.40
N ARG A 730 -34.90 7.69 22.51
CA ARG A 730 -35.65 7.86 23.77
C ARG A 730 -35.42 9.24 24.41
N VAL A 731 -34.22 9.80 24.31
CA VAL A 731 -33.83 11.04 25.01
C VAL A 731 -33.64 12.24 24.08
N LYS A 732 -33.94 12.12 22.78
CA LYS A 732 -33.68 13.17 21.77
C LYS A 732 -34.36 14.51 22.07
N GLU A 733 -35.52 14.48 22.73
CA GLU A 733 -36.26 15.68 23.13
C GLU A 733 -35.72 16.31 24.43
N ASN A 734 -34.89 15.60 25.19
CA ASN A 734 -34.26 16.13 26.41
C ASN A 734 -32.91 16.80 26.08
N ALA A 735 -32.89 18.13 26.05
CA ALA A 735 -31.71 18.91 25.64
C ALA A 735 -30.40 18.54 26.39
N ARG A 736 -30.47 18.20 27.69
CA ARG A 736 -29.29 17.84 28.50
C ARG A 736 -28.79 16.43 28.19
N LYS A 737 -29.69 15.45 28.10
CA LYS A 737 -29.34 14.04 27.81
C LYS A 737 -29.06 13.79 26.33
N ARG A 738 -29.60 14.61 25.44
CA ARG A 738 -29.41 14.52 23.98
C ARG A 738 -27.94 14.57 23.59
N LYS A 739 -27.16 15.52 24.15
CA LYS A 739 -25.74 15.67 23.81
C LYS A 739 -24.92 14.43 24.20
N GLU A 740 -25.13 13.93 25.41
CA GLU A 740 -24.44 12.75 25.93
C GLU A 740 -24.81 11.48 25.17
N SER A 741 -26.11 11.26 24.93
CA SER A 741 -26.58 10.08 24.20
C SER A 741 -26.15 10.11 22.73
N LEU A 742 -26.17 11.28 22.09
CA LEU A 742 -25.64 11.46 20.73
C LEU A 742 -24.15 11.14 20.65
N PHE A 743 -23.36 11.56 21.65
CA PHE A 743 -21.94 11.23 21.73
C PHE A 743 -21.72 9.73 21.83
N ARG A 744 -22.46 9.03 22.71
CA ARG A 744 -22.41 7.57 22.84
C ARG A 744 -22.80 6.85 21.55
N LEU A 745 -23.84 7.31 20.85
CA LEU A 745 -24.25 6.77 19.55
C LEU A 745 -23.15 6.92 18.51
N LYS A 746 -22.52 8.10 18.42
CA LYS A 746 -21.38 8.31 17.50
C LYS A 746 -20.22 7.38 17.83
N GLN A 747 -19.89 7.22 19.12
CA GLN A 747 -18.81 6.34 19.58
C GLN A 747 -19.09 4.87 19.22
N ALA A 748 -20.30 4.37 19.48
CA ALA A 748 -20.69 2.99 19.15
C ALA A 748 -20.68 2.70 17.65
N ARG A 749 -21.21 3.62 16.83
CA ARG A 749 -21.18 3.50 15.37
C ARG A 749 -19.76 3.54 14.81
N ALA A 750 -18.89 4.38 15.38
CA ALA A 750 -17.48 4.43 14.98
C ALA A 750 -16.75 3.12 15.31
N ALA A 751 -16.97 2.56 16.51
CA ALA A 751 -16.39 1.29 16.93
C ALA A 751 -16.83 0.12 16.03
N LEU A 752 -18.13 0.02 15.70
CA LEU A 752 -18.64 -0.98 14.77
C LEU A 752 -17.98 -0.88 13.39
N ARG A 753 -17.94 0.34 12.81
CA ARG A 753 -17.32 0.57 11.50
C ARG A 753 -15.83 0.23 11.48
N LEU A 754 -15.10 0.60 12.54
CA LEU A 754 -13.69 0.25 12.70
C LEU A 754 -13.50 -1.27 12.71
N TYR A 755 -14.33 -1.96 13.48
CA TYR A 755 -14.27 -3.40 13.59
C TYR A 755 -14.53 -4.09 12.23
N GLU A 756 -15.56 -3.67 11.51
CA GLU A 756 -15.91 -4.20 10.19
C GLU A 756 -14.86 -3.91 9.11
N ARG A 757 -14.24 -2.74 9.16
CA ARG A 757 -13.28 -2.30 8.15
C ARG A 757 -11.89 -2.89 8.37
N GLU A 758 -11.42 -2.93 9.61
CA GLU A 758 -10.02 -3.20 9.95
C GLU A 758 -9.88 -4.39 10.90
N LYS A 759 -10.37 -4.28 12.14
CA LYS A 759 -10.05 -5.28 13.20
C LYS A 759 -10.49 -6.70 12.84
N SER A 760 -11.69 -6.89 12.30
CA SER A 760 -12.17 -8.21 11.88
C SER A 760 -11.32 -8.84 10.77
N ARG A 761 -10.74 -8.03 9.88
CA ARG A 761 -9.85 -8.50 8.81
C ARG A 761 -8.51 -8.93 9.36
N GLU A 762 -7.95 -8.16 10.29
CA GLU A 762 -6.69 -8.49 10.96
C GLU A 762 -6.84 -9.76 11.80
N GLU A 763 -7.90 -9.88 12.60
CA GLU A 763 -8.19 -11.11 13.34
C GLU A 763 -8.32 -12.31 12.39
N MET A 764 -8.97 -12.14 11.22
CA MET A 764 -9.02 -13.20 10.21
C MET A 764 -7.64 -13.53 9.61
N LYS A 765 -6.80 -12.54 9.33
CA LYS A 765 -5.42 -12.78 8.88
C LYS A 765 -4.62 -13.58 9.90
N CYS A 766 -4.78 -13.30 11.20
CA CYS A 766 -4.13 -14.05 12.27
C CYS A 766 -4.56 -15.53 12.26
N VAL A 767 -5.86 -15.79 12.10
CA VAL A 767 -6.41 -17.16 12.03
C VAL A 767 -5.92 -17.89 10.78
N ILE A 768 -5.87 -17.22 9.63
CA ILE A 768 -5.34 -17.79 8.38
C ILE A 768 -3.85 -18.13 8.52
N SER A 769 -3.06 -17.20 9.07
CA SER A 769 -1.62 -17.40 9.25
C SER A 769 -1.31 -18.58 10.18
N LEU A 770 -2.13 -18.76 11.21
CA LEU A 770 -2.05 -19.93 12.10
C LEU A 770 -2.25 -21.25 11.36
N VAL A 771 -3.32 -21.35 10.58
CA VAL A 771 -3.66 -22.55 9.80
C VAL A 771 -2.52 -22.87 8.82
N ARG A 772 -2.00 -21.84 8.16
CA ARG A 772 -0.86 -21.96 7.25
C ARG A 772 0.41 -22.42 7.95
N LYS A 773 0.77 -21.83 9.11
CA LYS A 773 1.92 -22.28 9.92
C LYS A 773 1.80 -23.73 10.35
N TRP A 774 0.61 -24.15 10.76
CA TRP A 774 0.37 -25.56 11.08
C TRP A 774 0.60 -26.46 9.86
N ALA A 775 0.15 -26.04 8.67
CA ALA A 775 0.32 -26.80 7.44
C ALA A 775 1.76 -26.80 6.92
N GLU A 776 2.55 -25.75 7.14
CA GLU A 776 3.99 -25.68 6.79
C GLU A 776 4.80 -26.79 7.48
N LYS A 777 4.42 -27.16 8.72
CA LYS A 777 5.09 -28.24 9.47
C LYS A 777 4.84 -29.63 8.88
N LYS A 778 3.82 -29.79 8.03
CA LYS A 778 3.47 -31.08 7.43
C LYS A 778 4.27 -31.24 6.14
N THR A 779 5.53 -31.64 6.25
CA THR A 779 6.40 -31.85 5.07
C THR A 779 6.14 -33.19 4.39
N GLU A 780 5.84 -34.23 5.17
CA GLU A 780 5.55 -35.58 4.68
C GLU A 780 4.05 -35.82 4.50
N ASN A 781 3.68 -36.59 3.47
CA ASN A 781 2.29 -37.01 3.16
C ASN A 781 1.27 -35.85 3.16
N ARG A 782 1.63 -34.72 2.52
CA ARG A 782 0.79 -33.50 2.44
C ARG A 782 -0.60 -33.77 1.85
N ARG A 783 -0.67 -34.66 0.86
CA ARG A 783 -1.93 -35.09 0.23
C ARG A 783 -2.85 -35.83 1.21
N GLY A 784 -2.30 -36.71 2.06
CA GLY A 784 -3.05 -37.36 3.14
C GLY A 784 -3.57 -36.36 4.18
N TRP A 785 -2.76 -35.36 4.55
CA TRP A 785 -3.19 -34.29 5.47
C TRP A 785 -4.33 -33.44 4.90
N LEU A 786 -4.22 -33.05 3.62
CA LEU A 786 -5.29 -32.34 2.92
C LEU A 786 -6.57 -33.19 2.87
N GLN A 787 -6.47 -34.49 2.54
CA GLN A 787 -7.63 -35.38 2.49
C GLN A 787 -8.30 -35.53 3.85
N ALA A 788 -7.53 -35.76 4.92
CA ALA A 788 -8.06 -35.85 6.28
C ALA A 788 -8.82 -34.58 6.68
N LEU A 789 -8.22 -33.41 6.42
CA LEU A 789 -8.83 -32.11 6.73
C LEU A 789 -10.10 -31.89 5.91
N HIS A 790 -10.05 -32.17 4.60
CA HIS A 790 -11.18 -32.01 3.70
C HIS A 790 -12.35 -32.93 4.08
N SER A 791 -12.10 -34.21 4.36
CA SER A 791 -13.13 -35.14 4.86
C SER A 791 -13.79 -34.64 6.14
N LYS A 792 -13.01 -34.07 7.08
CA LYS A 792 -13.58 -33.50 8.32
C LYS A 792 -14.42 -32.26 8.06
N VAL A 793 -13.98 -31.42 7.13
CA VAL A 793 -14.62 -30.14 6.79
C VAL A 793 -15.96 -30.36 6.07
N CYS A 794 -16.03 -31.34 5.15
CA CYS A 794 -17.27 -31.70 4.44
C CYS A 794 -18.36 -32.30 5.33
N GLN A 795 -18.02 -32.81 6.52
CA GLN A 795 -18.99 -33.25 7.54
C GLN A 795 -19.59 -32.09 8.34
N GLY A 796 -19.03 -30.88 8.21
CA GLY A 796 -19.41 -29.71 8.99
C GLY A 796 -20.50 -28.85 8.35
N GLN A 797 -20.92 -27.81 9.08
CA GLN A 797 -21.89 -26.78 8.64
C GLN A 797 -21.20 -25.49 8.15
N GLY A 798 -19.88 -25.52 7.96
CA GLY A 798 -19.11 -24.36 7.53
C GLY A 798 -19.11 -24.15 6.01
N VAL A 799 -18.46 -23.08 5.55
CA VAL A 799 -18.27 -22.79 4.12
C VAL A 799 -17.05 -23.49 3.50
N GLY A 800 -16.28 -24.23 4.29
CA GLY A 800 -15.10 -24.97 3.82
C GLY A 800 -13.82 -24.17 3.65
N SER A 801 -13.74 -22.91 4.10
CA SER A 801 -12.61 -22.02 3.82
C SER A 801 -11.23 -22.49 4.33
N ILE A 802 -11.18 -23.33 5.38
CA ILE A 802 -9.91 -23.76 6.00
C ILE A 802 -9.01 -24.56 5.05
N VAL A 803 -9.58 -25.37 4.13
CA VAL A 803 -8.77 -26.19 3.21
C VAL A 803 -7.99 -25.33 2.22
N PHE A 804 -8.61 -24.24 1.75
CA PHE A 804 -8.00 -23.27 0.85
C PHE A 804 -6.81 -22.54 1.49
N TYR A 805 -6.84 -22.36 2.81
CA TYR A 805 -5.75 -21.72 3.52
C TYR A 805 -4.64 -22.70 3.94
N ALA A 806 -4.97 -23.95 4.28
CA ALA A 806 -4.00 -24.91 4.78
C ALA A 806 -3.07 -25.46 3.68
N PHE A 807 -3.65 -25.98 2.60
CA PHE A 807 -2.93 -26.68 1.53
C PHE A 807 -3.37 -26.15 0.16
N PRO A 808 -3.12 -24.85 -0.14
CA PRO A 808 -3.62 -24.21 -1.35
C PRO A 808 -3.09 -24.86 -2.63
N GLN A 809 -1.80 -25.20 -2.68
CA GLN A 809 -1.19 -25.82 -3.86
C GLN A 809 -1.76 -27.23 -4.08
N GLU A 810 -1.73 -28.06 -3.05
CA GLU A 810 -2.18 -29.46 -3.16
C GLU A 810 -3.67 -29.56 -3.46
N LEU A 811 -4.47 -28.58 -3.03
CA LEU A 811 -5.88 -28.49 -3.37
C LEU A 811 -6.08 -28.16 -4.86
N VAL A 812 -5.31 -27.21 -5.39
CA VAL A 812 -5.35 -26.86 -6.82
C VAL A 812 -4.90 -28.04 -7.67
N ASP A 813 -3.81 -28.71 -7.30
CA ASP A 813 -3.34 -29.92 -7.98
C ASP A 813 -4.41 -31.03 -7.95
N GLY A 814 -5.04 -31.23 -6.79
CA GLY A 814 -6.13 -32.19 -6.65
C GLY A 814 -7.36 -31.86 -7.50
N ILE A 815 -7.68 -30.57 -7.69
CA ILE A 815 -8.72 -30.13 -8.62
C ILE A 815 -8.32 -30.51 -10.04
N VAL A 816 -7.10 -30.16 -10.46
CA VAL A 816 -6.57 -30.44 -11.81
C VAL A 816 -6.64 -31.92 -12.15
N GLU A 817 -6.18 -32.78 -11.24
CA GLU A 817 -6.25 -34.24 -11.40
C GLU A 817 -7.69 -34.76 -11.57
N ARG A 818 -8.66 -34.13 -10.91
CA ARG A 818 -10.07 -34.56 -10.92
C ARG A 818 -10.85 -34.05 -12.10
N THR A 819 -10.56 -32.83 -12.53
CA THR A 819 -11.32 -32.12 -13.56
C THR A 819 -10.64 -32.15 -14.92
N GLY A 820 -9.40 -32.64 -15.00
CA GLY A 820 -8.58 -32.59 -16.22
C GLY A 820 -8.16 -31.16 -16.57
N GLY A 821 -8.05 -30.31 -15.55
CA GLY A 821 -7.75 -28.90 -15.69
C GLY A 821 -6.30 -28.58 -16.05
N ARG A 822 -5.97 -27.29 -16.02
CA ARG A 822 -4.60 -26.83 -16.23
C ARG A 822 -3.86 -26.68 -14.90
N PRO A 823 -2.61 -27.14 -14.78
CA PRO A 823 -1.82 -26.98 -13.56
C PRO A 823 -1.50 -25.50 -13.32
N ILE A 824 -1.74 -25.01 -12.11
CA ILE A 824 -1.54 -23.61 -11.71
C ILE A 824 -0.75 -23.57 -10.41
N LEU A 825 0.31 -22.77 -10.37
CA LEU A 825 1.08 -22.55 -9.15
C LEU A 825 0.40 -21.48 -8.29
N VAL A 826 0.22 -21.74 -7.00
CA VAL A 826 -0.35 -20.79 -6.04
C VAL A 826 0.76 -20.13 -5.25
N ARG A 827 0.94 -18.82 -5.46
CA ARG A 827 1.86 -18.01 -4.66
C ARG A 827 1.15 -17.52 -3.41
N VAL A 828 1.63 -17.96 -2.26
CA VAL A 828 1.06 -17.60 -0.95
C VAL A 828 2.07 -16.72 -0.20
N PRO A 829 1.67 -15.61 0.46
CA PRO A 829 2.62 -14.69 1.11
C PRO A 829 3.50 -15.37 2.16
N ASP A 830 4.78 -14.99 2.25
CA ASP A 830 5.69 -15.54 3.26
C ASP A 830 5.19 -15.29 4.69
N LEU A 831 5.35 -16.31 5.54
CA LEU A 831 5.05 -16.20 6.96
C LEU A 831 6.31 -15.89 7.77
N ALA A 832 6.07 -15.33 8.97
CA ALA A 832 7.08 -15.05 10.00
C ALA A 832 7.97 -16.27 10.30
N GLU A 833 9.20 -16.06 10.77
CA GLU A 833 10.09 -17.18 11.10
C GLU A 833 9.64 -17.95 12.35
N GLY A 834 9.74 -19.28 12.30
CA GLY A 834 9.35 -20.19 13.39
C GLY A 834 8.20 -21.13 13.05
N GLU A 835 7.93 -22.04 13.98
CA GLU A 835 6.90 -23.08 13.91
C GLU A 835 5.75 -22.80 14.89
N VAL A 836 4.54 -23.25 14.59
CA VAL A 836 3.44 -23.23 15.55
C VAL A 836 3.29 -24.60 16.22
N GLU A 837 3.21 -24.60 17.55
CA GLU A 837 2.85 -25.75 18.37
C GLU A 837 1.49 -25.52 19.04
N ILE A 838 0.64 -26.56 19.02
CA ILE A 838 -0.69 -26.52 19.65
C ILE A 838 -0.69 -27.48 20.83
N GLY A 839 -0.55 -26.93 22.04
CA GLY A 839 -0.55 -27.65 23.31
C GLY A 839 -1.85 -28.41 23.59
N GLN A 840 -1.82 -29.32 24.56
CA GLN A 840 -2.98 -30.17 24.89
C GLN A 840 -4.15 -29.34 25.44
N ASP A 841 -3.86 -28.25 26.17
CA ASP A 841 -4.86 -27.38 26.80
C ASP A 841 -5.35 -26.23 25.89
N GLY A 842 -5.05 -26.27 24.59
CA GLY A 842 -5.45 -25.21 23.65
C GLY A 842 -4.54 -23.99 23.64
N GLU A 843 -3.36 -24.08 24.26
CA GLU A 843 -2.27 -23.13 24.06
C GLU A 843 -1.72 -23.23 22.65
N VAL A 844 -1.58 -22.09 21.99
CA VAL A 844 -0.91 -21.97 20.69
C VAL A 844 0.38 -21.20 20.91
N VAL A 845 1.52 -21.82 20.61
CA VAL A 845 2.86 -21.28 20.85
C VAL A 845 3.59 -21.15 19.52
N LEU A 846 4.17 -19.98 19.25
CA LEU A 846 5.16 -19.79 18.19
C LEU A 846 6.54 -20.13 18.75
N VAL A 847 7.22 -21.08 18.11
CA VAL A 847 8.55 -21.57 18.48
C VAL A 847 9.55 -21.15 17.41
N SER A 848 10.48 -20.27 17.76
CA SER A 848 11.56 -19.83 16.87
C SER A 848 12.88 -20.43 17.34
N ARG A 849 13.56 -21.17 16.48
CA ARG A 849 14.91 -21.72 16.76
C ARG A 849 15.96 -20.85 16.10
N PHE A 850 17.00 -20.47 16.82
CA PHE A 850 18.07 -19.61 16.32
C PHE A 850 19.43 -20.04 16.86
N GLY A 851 20.49 -19.82 16.06
CA GLY A 851 21.87 -20.06 16.47
C GLY A 851 22.35 -18.97 17.42
N GLY A 852 22.93 -19.38 18.56
CA GLY A 852 23.58 -18.49 19.51
C GLY A 852 25.00 -18.11 19.05
N PRO A 853 25.58 -17.05 19.64
CA PRO A 853 26.98 -16.69 19.39
C PRO A 853 27.97 -17.83 19.75
N ASP A 854 27.52 -18.77 20.59
CA ASP A 854 28.27 -19.92 21.09
C ASP A 854 28.24 -21.12 20.12
N GLY A 855 27.55 -20.99 18.98
CA GLY A 855 27.27 -22.11 18.06
C GLY A 855 26.16 -23.06 18.53
N GLY A 856 25.58 -22.83 19.71
CA GLY A 856 24.45 -23.60 20.24
C GLY A 856 23.11 -23.25 19.60
N SER A 857 22.19 -24.22 19.51
CA SER A 857 20.81 -23.99 19.08
C SER A 857 19.97 -23.52 20.27
N HIS A 858 19.39 -22.33 20.18
CA HIS A 858 18.49 -21.76 21.19
C HIS A 858 17.05 -21.75 20.68
N GLU A 859 16.12 -22.02 21.60
CA GLU A 859 14.69 -22.01 21.31
C GLU A 859 14.01 -20.84 22.03
N ARG A 860 13.21 -20.08 21.29
CA ARG A 860 12.33 -19.05 21.84
C ARG A 860 10.88 -19.50 21.68
N ARG A 861 10.18 -19.65 22.80
CA ARG A 861 8.75 -20.02 22.83
C ARG A 861 7.92 -18.78 23.17
N HIS A 862 6.99 -18.44 22.31
CA HIS A 862 6.08 -17.32 22.49
C HIS A 862 4.64 -17.82 22.52
N LEU A 863 3.97 -17.71 23.67
CA LEU A 863 2.52 -17.94 23.72
C LEU A 863 1.82 -16.93 22.81
N TYR A 864 1.23 -17.46 21.74
CA TYR A 864 0.57 -16.70 20.71
C TYR A 864 -0.88 -16.40 21.13
N PHE A 865 -1.62 -17.42 21.58
CA PHE A 865 -2.87 -17.25 22.32
C PHE A 865 -3.32 -18.55 23.04
N HIS A 866 -4.32 -18.40 23.90
CA HIS A 866 -5.02 -19.50 24.56
C HIS A 866 -6.50 -19.55 24.11
N ILE A 867 -7.03 -20.76 23.93
CA ILE A 867 -8.28 -21.05 23.19
C ILE A 867 -9.51 -21.22 24.06
#